data_AF-A0A9N7NLH3-F1
#
_entry.id   AF-A0A9N7NLH3-F1
#
_cell.length_a   1.000
_cell.length_b   1.000
_cell.length_c   1.000
_cell.angle_alpha   90.00
_cell.angle_beta   90.00
_cell.angle_gamma   90.00
#
_symmetry.space_group_name_H-M   'P 1'
#
loop_
_entity.id
_entity.type
_entity.pdbx_description
1 polymer ?
#
loop_
_entity_poly.entity_id
_entity_poly.type
_entity_poly.pdbx_seq_one_letter_code
_entity_poly.pdbx_strand_id
1 'polypeptide(L)'
;METRAEKVYVAVGADWYDGFTTLQWALKKWSHEEISIVILHAANTICKDYVYTPIGKLPTSSVNEEKVKDLERIEDANRDKIVSQYIAACGEVKAEVMQIENSDQEPLHKQILEIISTFGITKLVLSLGFMKYSSWYSKSSHLTAINSSFYVVRHKPEYCDLFVICGGRLVFLRGENDEEGYIEDDRGSILAKLKEKNYSIRNWLGKIIWPEDGVNYSNNPPDSPSSSRSHDSTQQWEKIGLEIEHYANKLLSLHKEEGEFDGANAILKEYSTELCIPENTVSTERIHALKTRIQNARDMIEFNRKNTNVAKERREKAKWAISICNTRAEELEDSLNEEIAKAADLNKEIESRKEEIYELECEVEQKRSKLSSILELQNELTSKLHMSSSARARAEAQLEKAAQARAELIQEIEKLRKQRDVLQRRIEFCKEKDAVGEVSKSIDLGFDFREFSGAEIKEATQDFSEHLRLESGGRSTDVWRGRINHIMVAVKIYNSANEESLASMVKLLNQIRHLNILAAIGFCTELNCIVYEYAHNGTLSDALFSTGQGSNRKNPGLSWYDRIRIAAEICSALGYLHRTKPKPIIHGNLKPSTILLDRNNIVKINGLRDPWSHYELGIKLDVRAFGKLLVQLLTGENWSDTTDNAGLDESAGPWPMDLAMELCSIARRCLSDEGMVKMPTREINDVRKRADSVAADGECSVPVAEESADVADLSNVPSAFICPIYQDVMRNPHLAADGFSYELEAIDEWLKTGHDTSPVTNLRLTHKLLTPNHTLRSVIQDWQNKGPSSNN
;
A
#
# COMPACT_ATOMS: atom_id res chain seq x y z
N MET A 1 -3.47 -7.81 48.60
CA MET A 1 -3.09 -6.89 47.52
C MET A 1 -3.38 -7.61 46.23
N GLU A 2 -4.22 -7.07 45.36
CA GLU A 2 -4.45 -7.66 44.04
C GLU A 2 -3.21 -7.43 43.19
N THR A 3 -2.65 -8.50 42.62
CA THR A 3 -1.58 -8.43 41.63
C THR A 3 -2.16 -7.86 40.35
N ARG A 4 -1.92 -6.57 40.10
CA ARG A 4 -2.43 -5.87 38.91
C ARG A 4 -1.72 -6.44 37.67
N ALA A 5 -2.42 -7.30 36.94
CA ALA A 5 -2.00 -7.88 35.66
C ALA A 5 -1.32 -6.84 34.75
N GLU A 6 -0.18 -7.18 34.14
CA GLU A 6 0.56 -6.19 33.34
C GLU A 6 -0.23 -5.81 32.08
N LYS A 7 -0.18 -4.53 31.71
CA LYS A 7 -0.86 -4.01 30.52
C LYS A 7 0.04 -4.08 29.30
N VAL A 8 -0.34 -4.93 28.34
CA VAL A 8 0.25 -4.99 27.00
C VAL A 8 -0.65 -4.22 26.05
N TYR A 9 -0.15 -3.10 25.52
CA TYR A 9 -0.88 -2.29 24.55
C TYR A 9 -0.66 -2.85 23.14
N VAL A 10 -1.71 -2.96 22.34
CA VAL A 10 -1.66 -3.54 20.98
C VAL A 10 -2.35 -2.59 20.00
N ALA A 11 -1.57 -2.00 19.09
CA ALA A 11 -2.06 -1.04 18.11
C ALA A 11 -2.54 -1.74 16.82
N VAL A 12 -3.86 -1.63 16.56
CA VAL A 12 -4.58 -2.28 15.47
C VAL A 12 -5.44 -1.28 14.70
N GLY A 13 -5.43 -1.38 13.36
CA GLY A 13 -6.22 -0.53 12.48
C GLY A 13 -7.50 -1.22 12.00
N ALA A 14 -8.18 -0.64 11.01
CA ALA A 14 -9.38 -1.25 10.44
C ALA A 14 -9.11 -2.44 9.47
N ASP A 15 -7.84 -2.74 9.15
CA ASP A 15 -7.49 -4.01 8.50
C ASP A 15 -7.55 -5.13 9.54
N TRP A 16 -8.69 -5.83 9.55
CA TRP A 16 -8.95 -6.96 10.43
C TRP A 16 -7.81 -7.98 10.42
N TYR A 17 -7.30 -8.36 9.24
CA TYR A 17 -6.34 -9.46 9.10
C TYR A 17 -4.97 -9.07 9.66
N ASP A 18 -4.49 -7.88 9.29
CA ASP A 18 -3.23 -7.33 9.79
C ASP A 18 -3.25 -7.18 11.32
N GLY A 19 -4.27 -6.51 11.87
CA GLY A 19 -4.43 -6.35 13.32
C GLY A 19 -4.67 -7.66 14.06
N PHE A 20 -5.38 -8.63 13.47
CA PHE A 20 -5.64 -9.95 14.09
C PHE A 20 -4.36 -10.78 14.18
N THR A 21 -3.52 -10.80 13.15
CA THR A 21 -2.21 -11.49 13.24
C THR A 21 -1.27 -10.82 14.25
N THR A 22 -1.35 -9.49 14.41
CA THR A 22 -0.61 -8.76 15.45
C THR A 22 -1.13 -9.06 16.86
N LEU A 23 -2.45 -9.10 17.07
CA LEU A 23 -3.06 -9.47 18.35
C LEU A 23 -2.79 -10.93 18.72
N GLN A 24 -2.87 -11.87 17.77
CA GLN A 24 -2.48 -13.26 17.99
C GLN A 24 -1.00 -13.41 18.34
N TRP A 25 -0.11 -12.61 17.74
CA TRP A 25 1.30 -12.60 18.11
C TRP A 25 1.48 -12.15 19.57
N ALA A 26 0.79 -11.10 20.01
CA ALA A 26 0.84 -10.63 21.40
C ALA A 26 0.31 -11.69 22.38
N LEU A 27 -0.90 -12.22 22.14
CA LEU A 27 -1.51 -13.26 22.99
C LEU A 27 -0.61 -14.52 23.10
N LYS A 28 0.08 -14.89 22.02
CA LYS A 28 1.05 -15.99 22.02
C LYS A 28 2.38 -15.63 22.71
N LYS A 29 2.84 -14.39 22.63
CA LYS A 29 4.09 -13.93 23.26
C LYS A 29 4.01 -13.96 24.79
N TRP A 30 2.82 -13.72 25.34
CA TRP A 30 2.56 -13.67 26.80
C TRP A 30 1.61 -14.78 27.30
N SER A 31 1.47 -15.91 26.58
CA SER A 31 0.55 -17.00 26.92
C SER A 31 0.83 -17.77 28.23
N HIS A 32 1.83 -17.32 29.00
CA HIS A 32 2.24 -17.91 30.28
C HIS A 32 2.35 -16.85 31.40
N GLU A 33 1.89 -15.62 31.14
CA GLU A 33 1.94 -14.48 32.08
C GLU A 33 0.52 -13.91 32.28
N GLU A 34 0.22 -13.44 33.49
CA GLU A 34 -1.09 -12.84 33.81
C GLU A 34 -1.13 -11.39 33.29
N ILE A 35 -1.46 -11.24 32.02
CA ILE A 35 -1.54 -9.95 31.32
C ILE A 35 -2.98 -9.49 31.07
N SER A 36 -3.13 -8.19 30.79
CA SER A 36 -4.32 -7.58 30.21
C SER A 36 -3.97 -6.84 28.92
N ILE A 37 -4.79 -6.98 27.90
CA ILE A 37 -4.60 -6.33 26.59
C ILE A 37 -5.27 -4.97 26.62
N VAL A 38 -4.58 -3.93 26.12
CA VAL A 38 -5.21 -2.65 25.78
C VAL A 38 -5.16 -2.47 24.26
N ILE A 39 -6.33 -2.57 23.63
CA ILE A 39 -6.50 -2.39 22.19
C ILE A 39 -6.40 -0.90 21.88
N LEU A 40 -5.28 -0.46 21.29
CA LEU A 40 -5.10 0.88 20.76
C LEU A 40 -5.68 0.92 19.34
N HIS A 41 -6.85 1.54 19.19
CA HIS A 41 -7.53 1.65 17.90
C HIS A 41 -7.57 3.10 17.43
N ALA A 42 -6.88 3.39 16.31
CA ALA A 42 -6.97 4.69 15.67
C ALA A 42 -8.35 4.85 15.00
N ALA A 43 -9.15 5.79 15.47
CA ALA A 43 -10.44 6.08 14.87
C ALA A 43 -10.26 6.78 13.51
N ASN A 44 -11.13 6.42 12.58
CA ASN A 44 -11.34 7.21 11.37
C ASN A 44 -12.24 8.38 11.78
N THR A 45 -11.66 9.53 12.06
CA THR A 45 -12.44 10.77 12.19
C THR A 45 -12.94 11.10 10.78
N ILE A 46 -14.25 11.17 10.57
CA ILE A 46 -14.77 11.69 9.28
C ILE A 46 -14.19 13.09 9.11
N CYS A 47 -13.48 13.30 7.99
CA CYS A 47 -12.91 14.59 7.65
C CYS A 47 -14.06 15.60 7.61
N LYS A 48 -14.09 16.53 8.57
CA LYS A 48 -15.25 17.41 8.80
C LYS A 48 -15.58 18.26 7.56
N ASP A 49 -14.60 18.42 6.68
CA ASP A 49 -14.73 19.15 5.43
C ASP A 49 -15.30 18.33 4.26
N TYR A 50 -15.23 16.98 4.25
CA TYR A 50 -15.65 16.16 3.11
C TYR A 50 -16.32 14.80 3.45
N VAL A 51 -17.38 14.49 2.70
CA VAL A 51 -18.15 13.24 2.73
C VAL A 51 -17.94 12.44 1.43
N TYR A 52 -17.77 11.13 1.53
CA TYR A 52 -17.61 10.23 0.38
C TYR A 52 -18.97 9.74 -0.14
N THR A 53 -19.18 9.81 -1.46
CA THR A 53 -20.41 9.37 -2.13
C THR A 53 -20.11 8.59 -3.42
N PRO A 54 -21.09 7.86 -4.01
CA PRO A 54 -20.90 7.16 -5.28
C PRO A 54 -20.56 8.05 -6.50
N ILE A 55 -20.64 9.38 -6.36
CA ILE A 55 -20.25 10.37 -7.38
C ILE A 55 -18.93 11.09 -7.05
N GLY A 56 -18.25 10.72 -5.96
CA GLY A 56 -16.98 11.30 -5.53
C GLY A 56 -17.02 11.88 -4.11
N LYS A 57 -15.96 12.63 -3.75
CA LYS A 57 -15.93 13.45 -2.54
C LYS A 57 -16.84 14.66 -2.75
N LEU A 58 -17.72 14.94 -1.80
CA LEU A 58 -18.46 16.21 -1.71
C LEU A 58 -18.04 16.93 -0.44
N PRO A 59 -17.95 18.27 -0.41
CA PRO A 59 -17.78 18.98 0.85
C PRO A 59 -18.94 18.65 1.82
N THR A 60 -18.67 18.52 3.11
CA THR A 60 -19.72 18.20 4.11
C THR A 60 -20.84 19.25 4.13
N SER A 61 -20.48 20.52 3.90
CA SER A 61 -21.42 21.64 3.70
C SER A 61 -22.33 21.51 2.48
N SER A 62 -22.00 20.60 1.54
CA SER A 62 -22.79 20.31 0.33
C SER A 62 -23.70 19.09 0.51
N VAL A 63 -23.73 18.47 1.68
CA VAL A 63 -24.53 17.28 2.01
C VAL A 63 -25.55 17.63 3.11
N ASN A 64 -26.78 17.13 3.01
CA ASN A 64 -27.79 17.29 4.07
C ASN A 64 -27.23 16.73 5.40
N GLU A 65 -27.24 17.54 6.47
CA GLU A 65 -26.78 17.15 7.81
C GLU A 65 -27.33 15.79 8.28
N GLU A 66 -28.58 15.48 7.95
CA GLU A 66 -29.21 14.20 8.28
C GLU A 66 -28.44 13.01 7.70
N LYS A 67 -27.97 13.14 6.45
CA LYS A 67 -27.15 12.13 5.76
C LYS A 67 -25.70 12.11 6.25
N VAL A 68 -25.16 13.24 6.70
CA VAL A 68 -23.86 13.27 7.38
C VAL A 68 -23.97 12.46 8.67
N LYS A 69 -25.00 12.71 9.47
CA LYS A 69 -25.30 11.99 10.72
C LYS A 69 -25.63 10.51 10.50
N ASP A 70 -26.19 10.13 9.35
CA ASP A 70 -26.38 8.73 8.98
C ASP A 70 -25.04 8.04 8.66
N LEU A 71 -24.12 8.73 7.99
CA LEU A 71 -22.80 8.20 7.65
C LEU A 71 -21.87 8.13 8.87
N GLU A 72 -21.90 9.14 9.75
CA GLU A 72 -21.29 9.09 11.10
C GLU A 72 -21.73 7.81 11.84
N ARG A 73 -23.05 7.57 11.93
CA ARG A 73 -23.60 6.35 12.55
C ARG A 73 -23.20 5.04 11.87
N ILE A 74 -22.89 5.06 10.56
CA ILE A 74 -22.41 3.88 9.82
C ILE A 74 -20.91 3.64 10.08
N GLU A 75 -20.08 4.68 10.12
CA GLU A 75 -18.66 4.53 10.46
C GLU A 75 -18.46 4.18 11.95
N ASP A 76 -19.24 4.77 12.86
CA ASP A 76 -19.33 4.37 14.27
C ASP A 76 -19.68 2.87 14.41
N ALA A 77 -20.76 2.41 13.75
CA ALA A 77 -21.17 1.01 13.81
C ALA A 77 -20.14 0.04 13.20
N ASN A 78 -19.38 0.47 12.19
CA ASN A 78 -18.29 -0.33 11.62
C ASN A 78 -17.06 -0.38 12.54
N ARG A 79 -16.68 0.75 13.17
CA ARG A 79 -15.61 0.82 14.19
C ARG A 79 -15.95 -0.09 15.37
N ASP A 80 -17.13 0.07 15.94
CA ASP A 80 -17.55 -0.65 17.15
C ASP A 80 -17.66 -2.16 16.88
N LYS A 81 -18.03 -2.56 15.66
CA LYS A 81 -17.98 -3.95 15.18
C LYS A 81 -16.54 -4.48 15.10
N ILE A 82 -15.60 -3.75 14.51
CA ILE A 82 -14.19 -4.16 14.41
C ILE A 82 -13.56 -4.26 15.81
N VAL A 83 -13.80 -3.28 16.67
CA VAL A 83 -13.35 -3.28 18.08
C VAL A 83 -13.93 -4.48 18.84
N SER A 84 -15.22 -4.78 18.65
CA SER A 84 -15.86 -5.97 19.24
C SER A 84 -15.25 -7.29 18.75
N GLN A 85 -14.83 -7.36 17.48
CA GLN A 85 -14.11 -8.51 16.94
C GLN A 85 -12.72 -8.66 17.58
N TYR A 86 -11.99 -7.57 17.82
CA TYR A 86 -10.70 -7.64 18.52
C TYR A 86 -10.84 -8.05 19.99
N ILE A 87 -11.86 -7.54 20.71
CA ILE A 87 -12.18 -7.99 22.08
C ILE A 87 -12.49 -9.49 22.08
N ALA A 88 -13.33 -9.96 21.16
CA ALA A 88 -13.66 -11.39 21.06
C ALA A 88 -12.45 -12.27 20.72
N ALA A 89 -11.48 -11.75 19.96
CA ALA A 89 -10.22 -12.44 19.65
C ALA A 89 -9.24 -12.55 20.83
N CYS A 90 -9.42 -11.78 21.91
CA CYS A 90 -8.67 -11.97 23.16
C CYS A 90 -9.15 -13.19 23.97
N GLY A 91 -10.36 -13.71 23.71
CA GLY A 91 -10.92 -14.86 24.40
C GLY A 91 -11.10 -14.60 25.90
N GLU A 92 -10.40 -15.38 26.73
CA GLU A 92 -10.42 -15.26 28.19
C GLU A 92 -9.47 -14.16 28.73
N VAL A 93 -8.56 -13.64 27.91
CA VAL A 93 -7.63 -12.57 28.33
C VAL A 93 -8.37 -11.24 28.44
N LYS A 94 -8.29 -10.59 29.61
CA LYS A 94 -8.97 -9.32 29.86
C LYS A 94 -8.54 -8.24 28.85
N ALA A 95 -9.48 -7.78 28.04
CA ALA A 95 -9.28 -6.72 27.06
C ALA A 95 -9.91 -5.38 27.52
N GLU A 96 -9.20 -4.30 27.31
CA GLU A 96 -9.66 -2.91 27.42
C GLU A 96 -9.41 -2.20 26.09
N VAL A 97 -10.11 -1.09 25.80
CA VAL A 97 -9.96 -0.34 24.53
C VAL A 97 -9.56 1.10 24.83
N MET A 98 -8.61 1.61 24.07
CA MET A 98 -8.19 3.01 24.06
C MET A 98 -8.27 3.51 22.61
N GLN A 99 -9.17 4.46 22.36
CA GLN A 99 -9.30 5.07 21.03
C GLN A 99 -8.29 6.20 20.87
N ILE A 100 -7.74 6.36 19.66
CA ILE A 100 -6.91 7.50 19.27
C ILE A 100 -7.70 8.32 18.27
N GLU A 101 -8.02 9.57 18.62
CA GLU A 101 -8.64 10.54 17.72
C GLU A 101 -7.57 11.11 16.79
N ASN A 102 -7.57 10.72 15.51
CA ASN A 102 -6.71 11.35 14.53
C ASN A 102 -7.15 12.78 14.29
N SER A 103 -6.27 13.75 14.59
CA SER A 103 -6.39 15.12 14.10
C SER A 103 -5.46 15.33 12.91
N ASP A 104 -5.91 16.11 11.92
CA ASP A 104 -5.14 16.38 10.70
C ASP A 104 -3.88 17.25 10.94
N GLN A 105 -3.64 17.70 12.18
CA GLN A 105 -2.58 18.65 12.54
C GLN A 105 -1.24 17.99 12.90
N GLU A 106 -1.22 16.73 13.33
CA GLU A 106 0.03 16.07 13.73
C GLU A 106 0.08 14.57 13.35
N PRO A 107 1.17 14.05 12.74
CA PRO A 107 1.23 12.66 12.29
C PRO A 107 1.19 11.63 13.43
N LEU A 108 0.47 10.54 13.18
CA LEU A 108 0.21 9.43 14.11
C LEU A 108 1.45 8.89 14.86
N HIS A 109 2.63 8.86 14.24
CA HIS A 109 3.85 8.39 14.92
C HIS A 109 4.31 9.30 16.07
N LYS A 110 3.94 10.58 16.08
CA LYS A 110 4.17 11.47 17.23
C LYS A 110 3.09 11.31 18.29
N GLN A 111 1.83 11.22 17.88
CA GLN A 111 0.71 10.95 18.79
C GLN A 111 0.97 9.68 19.62
N ILE A 112 1.51 8.61 19.01
CA ILE A 112 1.92 7.38 19.73
C ILE A 112 3.01 7.66 20.78
N LEU A 113 4.01 8.50 20.48
CA LEU A 113 5.08 8.85 21.42
C LEU A 113 4.55 9.68 22.60
N GLU A 114 3.61 10.59 22.34
CA GLU A 114 2.89 11.32 23.39
C GLU A 114 2.03 10.38 24.24
N ILE A 115 1.31 9.44 23.63
CA ILE A 115 0.49 8.42 24.32
C ILE A 115 1.35 7.51 25.20
N ILE A 116 2.49 7.02 24.69
CA ILE A 116 3.46 6.24 25.49
C ILE A 116 3.91 7.04 26.72
N SER A 117 4.25 8.32 26.50
CA SER A 117 4.75 9.22 27.55
C SER A 117 3.69 9.60 28.58
N THR A 118 2.44 9.81 28.14
CA THR A 118 1.32 10.29 28.96
C THR A 118 0.69 9.17 29.78
N PHE A 119 0.54 7.97 29.21
CA PHE A 119 -0.05 6.81 29.90
C PHE A 119 0.99 5.89 30.53
N GLY A 120 2.29 6.19 30.40
CA GLY A 120 3.38 5.41 30.99
C GLY A 120 3.45 3.98 30.45
N ILE A 121 3.34 3.83 29.13
CA ILE A 121 3.25 2.50 28.49
C ILE A 121 4.58 1.76 28.63
N THR A 122 4.56 0.60 29.30
CA THR A 122 5.74 -0.27 29.47
C THR A 122 5.91 -1.28 28.34
N LYS A 123 4.81 -1.72 27.70
CA LYS A 123 4.80 -2.71 26.62
C LYS A 123 3.82 -2.30 25.52
N LEU A 124 4.34 -2.07 24.31
CA LEU A 124 3.58 -1.76 23.11
C LEU A 124 3.89 -2.75 21.98
N VAL A 125 2.85 -3.31 21.37
CA VAL A 125 2.90 -4.09 20.14
C VAL A 125 2.28 -3.25 19.03
N LEU A 126 3.06 -2.94 17.99
CA LEU A 126 2.67 -2.04 16.91
C LEU A 126 2.64 -2.81 15.59
N SER A 127 1.48 -2.87 14.93
CA SER A 127 1.46 -3.36 13.55
C SER A 127 2.11 -2.37 12.59
N LEU A 128 2.91 -2.86 11.66
CA LEU A 128 3.41 -2.10 10.52
C LEU A 128 2.29 -1.70 9.55
N GLY A 129 1.15 -2.40 9.58
CA GLY A 129 -0.09 -1.99 8.89
C GLY A 129 -0.82 -0.82 9.56
N PHE A 130 -0.74 -0.68 10.89
CA PHE A 130 -1.31 0.45 11.64
C PHE A 130 -0.80 1.80 11.10
N MET A 131 0.51 1.87 10.82
CA MET A 131 1.16 3.07 10.31
C MET A 131 0.86 3.39 8.83
N LYS A 132 0.13 2.52 8.10
CA LYS A 132 -0.37 2.85 6.76
C LYS A 132 -1.63 3.73 6.80
N TYR A 133 -2.33 3.76 7.94
CA TYR A 133 -3.68 4.32 8.03
C TYR A 133 -3.74 5.84 7.80
N SER A 134 -2.67 6.56 8.13
CA SER A 134 -2.48 7.99 7.82
C SER A 134 -1.98 8.27 6.39
N SER A 135 -1.97 7.27 5.49
CA SER A 135 -1.31 7.32 4.18
C SER A 135 -2.13 6.70 3.04
N TRP A 136 -3.46 6.91 3.03
CA TRP A 136 -4.34 6.39 1.96
C TRP A 136 -3.95 6.89 0.55
N TYR A 137 -3.37 8.09 0.44
CA TYR A 137 -2.98 8.73 -0.83
C TYR A 137 -1.48 8.72 -1.10
N SER A 138 -0.85 7.53 -1.12
CA SER A 138 0.45 7.40 -1.79
C SER A 138 0.78 5.96 -2.23
N LYS A 139 1.38 5.82 -3.42
CA LYS A 139 2.08 4.60 -3.84
C LYS A 139 3.39 4.35 -3.06
N SER A 140 3.76 5.27 -2.16
CA SER A 140 4.85 5.16 -1.17
C SER A 140 4.36 4.79 0.25
N SER A 141 3.09 4.44 0.43
CA SER A 141 2.49 4.18 1.75
C SER A 141 3.23 3.14 2.60
N HIS A 142 3.77 2.08 1.96
CA HIS A 142 4.57 1.07 2.66
C HIS A 142 5.86 1.64 3.26
N LEU A 143 6.63 2.46 2.52
CA LEU A 143 7.87 3.05 3.04
C LEU A 143 7.58 4.09 4.12
N THR A 144 6.51 4.86 3.95
CA THR A 144 6.05 5.85 4.94
C THR A 144 5.63 5.18 6.26
N ALA A 145 4.95 4.03 6.17
CA ALA A 145 4.55 3.23 7.33
C ALA A 145 5.75 2.56 8.03
N ILE A 146 6.73 2.03 7.27
CA ILE A 146 8.00 1.52 7.79
C ILE A 146 8.72 2.62 8.57
N ASN A 147 8.96 3.76 7.93
CA ASN A 147 9.71 4.87 8.53
C ASN A 147 8.99 5.43 9.76
N SER A 148 7.66 5.53 9.74
CA SER A 148 6.84 5.91 10.90
C SER A 148 6.93 4.89 12.04
N SER A 149 6.93 3.59 11.74
CA SER A 149 7.07 2.53 12.75
C SER A 149 8.43 2.61 13.45
N PHE A 150 9.52 2.70 12.68
CA PHE A 150 10.87 2.78 13.23
C PHE A 150 11.22 4.17 13.79
N TYR A 151 10.49 5.23 13.42
CA TYR A 151 10.56 6.51 14.13
C TYR A 151 10.12 6.35 15.59
N VAL A 152 9.02 5.63 15.87
CA VAL A 152 8.62 5.32 17.26
C VAL A 152 9.67 4.45 17.95
N VAL A 153 10.24 3.44 17.28
CA VAL A 153 11.34 2.62 17.83
C VAL A 153 12.56 3.44 18.24
N ARG A 154 12.94 4.46 17.45
CA ARG A 154 14.09 5.33 17.73
C ARG A 154 13.84 6.40 18.80
N HIS A 155 12.59 6.85 19.00
CA HIS A 155 12.26 7.98 19.89
C HIS A 155 11.41 7.61 21.12
N LYS A 156 11.02 6.35 21.29
CA LYS A 156 10.31 5.88 22.49
C LYS A 156 11.15 6.13 23.76
N PRO A 157 10.53 6.37 24.92
CA PRO A 157 11.21 6.32 26.21
C PRO A 157 11.89 4.96 26.46
N GLU A 158 12.97 4.97 27.24
CA GLU A 158 13.75 3.76 27.56
C GLU A 158 12.91 2.69 28.28
N TYR A 159 11.93 3.10 29.09
CA TYR A 159 11.05 2.20 29.86
C TYR A 159 9.98 1.47 29.04
N CYS A 160 9.79 1.80 27.77
CA CYS A 160 8.78 1.19 26.90
C CYS A 160 9.41 0.11 26.01
N ASP A 161 9.07 -1.16 26.22
CA ASP A 161 9.33 -2.22 25.24
C ASP A 161 8.41 -2.03 24.02
N LEU A 162 8.97 -2.08 22.80
CA LEU A 162 8.21 -1.92 21.56
C LEU A 162 8.49 -3.07 20.59
N PHE A 163 7.43 -3.74 20.17
CA PHE A 163 7.46 -4.88 19.25
C PHE A 163 6.75 -4.51 17.95
N VAL A 164 7.50 -4.37 16.84
CA VAL A 164 6.92 -4.07 15.52
C VAL A 164 6.57 -5.38 14.82
N ILE A 165 5.30 -5.55 14.44
CA ILE A 165 4.78 -6.78 13.83
C ILE A 165 4.41 -6.56 12.37
N CYS A 166 4.73 -7.52 11.51
CA CYS A 166 4.31 -7.54 10.11
C CYS A 166 3.87 -8.96 9.73
N GLY A 167 2.59 -9.14 9.36
CA GLY A 167 2.04 -10.44 8.97
C GLY A 167 2.21 -11.54 10.02
N GLY A 168 2.03 -11.20 11.30
CA GLY A 168 2.20 -12.11 12.43
C GLY A 168 3.64 -12.48 12.81
N ARG A 169 4.65 -11.77 12.29
CA ARG A 169 6.07 -11.93 12.70
C ARG A 169 6.61 -10.65 13.34
N LEU A 170 7.47 -10.79 14.34
CA LEU A 170 8.28 -9.70 14.88
C LEU A 170 9.35 -9.32 13.85
N VAL A 171 9.55 -8.02 13.63
CA VAL A 171 10.51 -7.50 12.63
C VAL A 171 11.49 -6.49 13.24
N PHE A 172 12.72 -6.52 12.74
CA PHE A 172 13.82 -5.65 13.16
C PHE A 172 14.41 -4.90 11.96
N LEU A 173 14.92 -3.69 12.19
CA LEU A 173 15.67 -2.92 11.19
C LEU A 173 17.18 -3.11 11.42
N ARG A 174 17.92 -3.42 10.35
CA ARG A 174 19.37 -3.54 10.32
C ARG A 174 19.97 -2.57 9.30
N GLY A 175 21.25 -2.24 9.49
CA GLY A 175 22.04 -1.48 8.52
C GLY A 175 21.91 0.04 8.66
N GLU A 176 22.15 0.58 9.86
CA GLU A 176 22.07 2.04 10.11
C GLU A 176 23.31 2.83 9.64
N ASN A 177 24.38 2.16 9.20
CA ASN A 177 25.61 2.80 8.70
C ASN A 177 25.75 2.61 7.16
N ASP A 178 25.30 3.65 6.45
CA ASP A 178 25.67 4.11 5.09
C ASP A 178 25.43 3.30 3.78
N GLU A 179 25.28 1.96 3.71
CA GLU A 179 25.15 1.30 2.38
C GLU A 179 23.90 0.45 2.05
N GLU A 180 23.30 -0.33 2.96
CA GLU A 180 21.98 -0.96 2.66
C GLU A 180 21.21 -1.35 3.93
N GLY A 181 20.15 -0.59 4.24
CA GLY A 181 19.21 -0.94 5.30
C GLY A 181 18.31 -2.11 4.91
N TYR A 182 17.91 -2.96 5.86
CA TYR A 182 16.95 -4.04 5.61
C TYR A 182 16.13 -4.44 6.85
N ILE A 183 14.95 -4.97 6.59
CA ILE A 183 14.04 -5.53 7.59
C ILE A 183 14.23 -7.05 7.64
N GLU A 184 14.58 -7.58 8.80
CA GLU A 184 14.65 -9.02 9.08
C GLU A 184 13.52 -9.48 10.01
N ASP A 185 13.12 -10.75 9.92
CA ASP A 185 12.23 -11.38 10.91
C ASP A 185 13.00 -12.02 12.09
N ASP A 186 12.26 -12.56 13.05
CA ASP A 186 12.75 -13.28 14.24
C ASP A 186 13.64 -14.52 13.94
N ARG A 187 13.85 -14.83 12.66
CA ARG A 187 14.63 -15.97 12.16
C ARG A 187 15.80 -15.54 11.27
N GLY A 188 16.05 -14.24 11.16
CA GLY A 188 17.07 -13.66 10.26
C GLY A 188 16.67 -13.66 8.78
N SER A 189 15.39 -13.87 8.45
CA SER A 189 14.90 -13.83 7.07
C SER A 189 14.71 -12.38 6.63
N ILE A 190 15.43 -11.92 5.61
CA ILE A 190 15.22 -10.57 5.06
C ILE A 190 13.85 -10.50 4.39
N LEU A 191 12.93 -9.76 4.99
CA LEU A 191 11.56 -9.54 4.49
C LEU A 191 11.51 -8.41 3.45
N ALA A 192 12.33 -7.38 3.62
CA ALA A 192 12.42 -6.25 2.69
C ALA A 192 13.79 -5.57 2.78
N LYS A 193 14.35 -5.13 1.65
CA LYS A 193 15.49 -4.20 1.65
C LYS A 193 14.98 -2.76 1.66
N LEU A 194 15.41 -1.98 2.66
CA LEU A 194 15.12 -0.57 2.79
C LEU A 194 16.05 0.21 1.86
N LYS A 195 15.68 0.31 0.57
CA LYS A 195 16.37 1.18 -0.38
C LYS A 195 16.05 2.65 -0.10
N GLU A 196 16.63 3.18 0.98
CA GLU A 196 16.74 4.62 1.16
C GLU A 196 17.59 5.20 0.03
N LYS A 197 16.92 5.78 -0.98
CA LYS A 197 17.54 6.77 -1.85
C LYS A 197 17.65 8.14 -1.14
N ASN A 198 18.07 8.13 0.13
CA ASN A 198 18.43 9.32 0.88
C ASN A 198 19.86 9.77 0.58
N TYR A 199 20.25 9.70 -0.70
CA TYR A 199 21.21 10.69 -1.19
C TYR A 199 20.51 12.04 -1.09
N SER A 200 20.89 12.85 -0.09
CA SER A 200 20.61 14.29 -0.11
C SER A 200 20.98 14.80 -1.50
N ILE A 201 20.00 15.40 -2.20
CA ILE A 201 20.18 15.66 -3.64
C ILE A 201 21.33 16.64 -3.91
N ARG A 202 21.67 17.47 -2.91
CA ARG A 202 22.86 18.33 -2.86
C ARG A 202 24.16 17.50 -2.98
N ASN A 203 24.31 16.44 -2.17
CA ASN A 203 25.48 15.54 -2.24
C ASN A 203 25.52 14.71 -3.53
N TRP A 204 24.36 14.38 -4.12
CA TRP A 204 24.31 13.64 -5.39
C TRP A 204 24.65 14.52 -6.59
N LEU A 205 24.17 15.76 -6.62
CA LEU A 205 24.49 16.76 -7.64
C LEU A 205 25.98 17.13 -7.58
N GLY A 206 26.56 17.30 -6.39
CA GLY A 206 28.01 17.47 -6.23
C GLY A 206 28.82 16.29 -6.79
N LYS A 207 28.44 15.04 -6.47
CA LYS A 207 29.10 13.83 -7.01
C LYS A 207 28.85 13.57 -8.51
N ILE A 208 27.93 14.29 -9.15
CA ILE A 208 27.77 14.28 -10.62
C ILE A 208 28.79 15.21 -11.30
N ILE A 209 29.36 16.19 -10.57
CA ILE A 209 30.27 17.20 -11.11
C ILE A 209 31.74 16.75 -10.98
N TRP A 210 32.12 16.09 -9.88
CA TRP A 210 33.48 15.55 -9.69
C TRP A 210 33.49 14.12 -9.06
N PRO A 211 34.11 13.12 -9.73
CA PRO A 211 34.35 11.79 -9.17
C PRO A 211 35.83 11.55 -8.77
N GLU A 212 36.05 10.79 -7.69
CA GLU A 212 37.34 10.18 -7.30
C GLU A 212 37.13 8.68 -6.93
N ASP A 213 38.19 7.86 -7.00
CA ASP A 213 38.17 6.38 -6.98
C ASP A 213 38.46 5.72 -5.59
N GLY A 214 37.98 4.48 -5.29
CA GLY A 214 38.47 3.76 -4.06
C GLY A 214 37.86 2.46 -3.46
N VAL A 215 37.66 1.35 -4.20
CA VAL A 215 38.25 -0.01 -3.92
C VAL A 215 38.13 -0.78 -2.51
N ASN A 216 37.49 -1.99 -2.48
CA ASN A 216 37.80 -3.31 -1.76
C ASN A 216 37.12 -3.94 -0.46
N TYR A 217 36.46 -5.12 -0.63
CA TYR A 217 36.49 -6.52 0.02
C TYR A 217 36.12 -7.01 1.51
N SER A 218 35.34 -8.14 1.58
CA SER A 218 35.26 -9.31 2.59
C SER A 218 34.23 -9.27 3.81
N ASN A 219 33.85 -10.31 4.63
CA ASN A 219 34.21 -11.75 4.92
C ASN A 219 33.10 -12.61 5.72
N ASN A 220 33.35 -13.86 6.23
CA ASN A 220 32.37 -14.90 6.78
C ASN A 220 32.58 -15.50 8.24
N PRO A 221 31.55 -16.07 8.98
CA PRO A 221 31.62 -17.34 9.83
C PRO A 221 30.28 -18.16 10.23
N PRO A 222 30.28 -19.38 10.92
CA PRO A 222 29.08 -20.29 11.15
C PRO A 222 28.86 -21.19 12.48
N ASP A 223 27.71 -21.93 12.59
CA ASP A 223 27.28 -23.25 13.28
C ASP A 223 26.95 -23.51 14.84
N SER A 224 26.14 -24.58 15.26
CA SER A 224 25.62 -24.92 16.69
C SER A 224 24.87 -26.33 17.04
N PRO A 225 24.50 -26.74 18.33
CA PRO A 225 24.08 -28.13 18.85
C PRO A 225 22.80 -28.39 19.83
N SER A 226 22.57 -29.59 20.50
CA SER A 226 21.25 -30.07 21.19
C SER A 226 21.14 -31.33 22.23
N SER A 227 19.98 -31.60 22.97
CA SER A 227 19.34 -32.89 23.63
C SER A 227 19.60 -33.39 25.15
N SER A 228 18.99 -34.38 25.94
CA SER A 228 17.68 -35.17 26.28
C SER A 228 17.84 -36.21 27.53
N ARG A 229 17.03 -37.13 28.25
CA ARG A 229 15.62 -37.72 28.54
C ARG A 229 15.53 -38.83 29.75
N SER A 230 14.40 -39.26 30.44
CA SER A 230 14.27 -40.37 31.56
C SER A 230 12.84 -40.94 32.11
N HIS A 231 12.70 -42.10 32.89
CA HIS A 231 11.52 -42.66 33.78
C HIS A 231 11.69 -44.10 34.50
N ASP A 232 10.94 -44.56 35.58
CA ASP A 232 10.83 -46.00 36.17
C ASP A 232 9.69 -46.30 37.26
N SER A 233 9.27 -47.59 37.54
CA SER A 233 8.79 -48.20 38.87
C SER A 233 7.98 -49.58 38.86
N THR A 234 8.49 -50.76 39.30
CA THR A 234 7.66 -52.05 39.37
C THR A 234 7.94 -53.18 40.42
N GLN A 235 8.90 -53.10 41.35
CA GLN A 235 9.57 -54.32 41.92
C GLN A 235 8.96 -55.05 43.16
N GLN A 236 7.80 -54.69 43.71
CA GLN A 236 7.49 -55.04 45.11
C GLN A 236 6.86 -56.43 45.38
N TRP A 237 6.24 -57.09 44.39
CA TRP A 237 5.32 -58.22 44.65
C TRP A 237 5.95 -59.63 44.69
N GLU A 238 7.07 -59.87 43.99
CA GLU A 238 7.67 -61.21 43.88
C GLU A 238 8.13 -61.80 45.23
N LYS A 239 8.39 -60.93 46.20
CA LYS A 239 8.99 -61.30 47.49
C LYS A 239 8.09 -62.13 48.40
N ILE A 240 6.76 -61.96 48.33
CA ILE A 240 5.82 -62.53 49.31
C ILE A 240 5.50 -64.01 49.01
N GLY A 241 5.40 -64.40 47.73
CA GLY A 241 5.06 -65.78 47.34
C GLY A 241 6.08 -66.82 47.83
N LEU A 242 7.36 -66.44 47.85
CA LEU A 242 8.50 -67.29 48.25
C LEU A 242 8.42 -67.75 49.71
N GLU A 243 7.84 -66.95 50.61
CA GLU A 243 7.77 -67.28 52.05
C GLU A 243 6.70 -68.34 52.34
N ILE A 244 5.58 -68.33 51.60
CA ILE A 244 4.50 -69.32 51.71
C ILE A 244 4.98 -70.68 51.19
N GLU A 245 5.61 -70.69 50.02
CA GLU A 245 6.15 -71.90 49.39
C GLU A 245 7.21 -72.58 50.27
N HIS A 246 8.06 -71.79 50.96
CA HIS A 246 9.03 -72.31 51.92
C HIS A 246 8.37 -73.05 53.10
N TYR A 247 7.26 -72.54 53.63
CA TYR A 247 6.56 -73.17 54.77
C TYR A 247 5.82 -74.45 54.36
N ALA A 248 5.19 -74.46 53.18
CA ALA A 248 4.53 -75.66 52.64
C ALA A 248 5.52 -76.82 52.42
N ASN A 249 6.69 -76.52 51.82
CA ASN A 249 7.77 -77.50 51.65
C ASN A 249 8.30 -78.05 52.98
N LYS A 250 8.31 -77.24 54.05
CA LYS A 250 8.75 -77.64 55.40
C LYS A 250 7.75 -78.57 56.12
N LEU A 251 6.45 -78.45 55.83
CA LEU A 251 5.44 -79.42 56.27
C LEU A 251 5.56 -80.74 55.48
N LEU A 252 5.79 -80.66 54.16
CA LEU A 252 5.99 -81.84 53.31
C LEU A 252 7.28 -82.61 53.65
N SER A 253 8.37 -81.94 54.06
CA SER A 253 9.58 -82.62 54.51
C SER A 253 9.37 -83.39 55.82
N LEU A 254 8.57 -82.84 56.75
CA LEU A 254 8.22 -83.51 58.01
C LEU A 254 7.32 -84.74 57.84
N HIS A 255 6.65 -84.89 56.70
CA HIS A 255 5.87 -86.08 56.38
C HIS A 255 6.70 -87.14 55.62
N LYS A 256 7.84 -86.76 55.01
CA LYS A 256 8.78 -87.71 54.37
C LYS A 256 9.59 -88.55 55.37
N GLU A 257 9.65 -88.18 56.64
CA GLU A 257 10.23 -89.03 57.70
C GLU A 257 9.30 -90.18 58.14
N GLU A 258 8.02 -90.15 57.75
CA GLU A 258 7.07 -91.27 57.95
C GLU A 258 7.13 -92.28 56.78
N GLY A 259 8.28 -92.36 56.09
CA GLY A 259 8.55 -93.22 54.95
C GLY A 259 9.06 -94.63 55.27
N GLU A 260 9.19 -95.03 56.54
CA GLU A 260 9.74 -96.34 56.93
C GLU A 260 9.11 -96.89 58.23
N PHE A 261 7.80 -97.20 58.23
CA PHE A 261 7.12 -97.76 59.42
C PHE A 261 6.08 -98.88 59.17
N ASP A 262 6.32 -99.77 58.21
CA ASP A 262 5.57 -101.05 58.11
C ASP A 262 5.86 -102.00 59.30
N GLY A 263 6.91 -101.72 60.09
CA GLY A 263 7.30 -102.48 61.28
C GLY A 263 6.22 -102.58 62.37
N ALA A 264 5.22 -101.69 62.39
CA ALA A 264 4.11 -101.76 63.35
C ALA A 264 3.25 -103.04 63.19
N ASN A 265 3.08 -103.54 61.95
CA ASN A 265 2.37 -104.80 61.69
C ASN A 265 3.25 -106.04 61.84
N ALA A 266 4.58 -105.88 61.79
CA ALA A 266 5.53 -106.97 62.01
C ALA A 266 5.58 -107.37 63.51
N ILE A 267 5.75 -106.40 64.40
CA ILE A 267 5.94 -106.64 65.84
C ILE A 267 4.66 -107.21 66.50
N LEU A 268 3.47 -106.91 65.96
CA LEU A 268 2.21 -107.51 66.40
C LEU A 268 2.03 -108.99 65.98
N LYS A 269 2.86 -109.53 65.09
CA LYS A 269 2.74 -110.91 64.58
C LYS A 269 3.63 -111.93 65.29
N GLU A 270 4.67 -111.49 66.01
CA GLU A 270 5.68 -112.38 66.61
C GLU A 270 5.49 -112.62 68.12
N TYR A 271 4.47 -112.00 68.74
CA TYR A 271 4.16 -112.15 70.18
C TYR A 271 2.79 -112.76 70.51
N SER A 272 2.04 -113.23 69.51
CA SER A 272 0.71 -113.85 69.68
C SER A 272 0.69 -115.38 69.55
N THR A 273 1.85 -116.03 69.51
CA THR A 273 1.96 -117.50 69.46
C THR A 273 2.32 -118.04 70.85
N GLU A 274 1.55 -119.02 71.33
CA GLU A 274 1.71 -119.60 72.67
C GLU A 274 2.98 -120.46 72.79
N LEU A 275 3.77 -120.24 73.84
CA LEU A 275 4.68 -121.26 74.38
C LEU A 275 4.53 -121.35 75.89
N CYS A 276 4.21 -122.56 76.36
CA CYS A 276 4.09 -122.88 77.78
C CYS A 276 5.44 -122.74 78.50
N ILE A 277 5.43 -122.20 79.72
CA ILE A 277 6.61 -122.23 80.59
C ILE A 277 6.73 -123.64 81.18
N PRO A 278 7.84 -124.38 80.98
CA PRO A 278 7.99 -125.73 81.52
C PRO A 278 7.92 -125.79 83.05
N GLU A 279 7.37 -126.88 83.58
CA GLU A 279 7.35 -127.16 85.02
C GLU A 279 8.68 -127.73 85.49
N ASN A 280 9.76 -126.92 85.51
CA ASN A 280 10.90 -127.00 86.45
C ASN A 280 12.04 -126.01 86.09
N THR A 281 11.89 -124.72 86.40
CA THR A 281 13.02 -123.79 86.66
C THR A 281 12.70 -122.84 87.82
N VAL A 282 13.71 -122.14 88.34
CA VAL A 282 13.67 -121.50 89.67
C VAL A 282 12.83 -120.21 89.67
N SER A 283 12.04 -120.02 90.73
CA SER A 283 11.04 -118.94 90.88
C SER A 283 11.58 -117.51 90.65
N THR A 284 12.88 -117.28 90.89
CA THR A 284 13.57 -116.01 90.66
C THR A 284 13.56 -115.56 89.20
N GLU A 285 13.70 -116.49 88.25
CA GLU A 285 13.77 -116.18 86.81
C GLU A 285 12.42 -115.70 86.26
N ARG A 286 11.32 -116.35 86.70
CA ARG A 286 9.94 -115.91 86.39
C ARG A 286 9.68 -114.47 86.89
N ILE A 287 10.14 -114.13 88.10
CA ILE A 287 10.01 -112.78 88.65
C ILE A 287 10.85 -111.77 87.85
N HIS A 288 12.05 -112.14 87.41
CA HIS A 288 12.89 -111.29 86.56
C HIS A 288 12.23 -111.02 85.20
N ALA A 289 11.78 -112.07 84.49
CA ALA A 289 11.11 -111.94 83.20
C ALA A 289 9.81 -111.10 83.28
N LEU A 290 9.04 -111.24 84.37
CA LEU A 290 7.88 -110.38 84.63
C LEU A 290 8.26 -108.92 84.88
N LYS A 291 9.34 -108.64 85.64
CA LYS A 291 9.85 -107.28 85.81
C LYS A 291 10.29 -106.65 84.49
N THR A 292 11.02 -107.39 83.64
CA THR A 292 11.41 -106.91 82.30
C THR A 292 10.18 -106.61 81.44
N ARG A 293 9.17 -107.51 81.40
CA ARG A 293 7.91 -107.25 80.68
C ARG A 293 7.17 -106.00 81.18
N ILE A 294 7.11 -105.79 82.49
CA ILE A 294 6.47 -104.60 83.08
C ILE A 294 7.24 -103.32 82.76
N GLN A 295 8.58 -103.36 82.73
CA GLN A 295 9.40 -102.20 82.37
C GLN A 295 9.23 -101.85 80.89
N ASN A 296 9.38 -102.82 79.98
CA ASN A 296 9.17 -102.62 78.55
C ASN A 296 7.75 -102.07 78.25
N ALA A 297 6.73 -102.51 78.98
CA ALA A 297 5.37 -101.99 78.87
C ALA A 297 5.23 -100.53 79.34
N ARG A 298 5.95 -100.12 80.41
CA ARG A 298 6.01 -98.71 80.84
C ARG A 298 6.70 -97.83 79.81
N ASP A 299 7.83 -98.28 79.29
CA ASP A 299 8.63 -97.52 78.32
C ASP A 299 7.83 -97.31 77.02
N MET A 300 7.10 -98.34 76.58
CA MET A 300 6.15 -98.27 75.45
C MET A 300 5.00 -97.27 75.71
N ILE A 301 4.44 -97.24 76.92
CA ILE A 301 3.39 -96.28 77.30
C ILE A 301 3.93 -94.84 77.32
N GLU A 302 5.14 -94.62 77.83
CA GLU A 302 5.74 -93.29 77.86
C GLU A 302 6.11 -92.80 76.45
N PHE A 303 6.62 -93.68 75.58
CA PHE A 303 6.85 -93.40 74.16
C PHE A 303 5.55 -92.99 73.44
N ASN A 304 4.48 -93.77 73.58
CA ASN A 304 3.17 -93.44 73.01
C ASN A 304 2.59 -92.13 73.57
N ARG A 305 2.85 -91.81 74.85
CA ARG A 305 2.45 -90.53 75.47
C ARG A 305 3.24 -89.34 74.92
N LYS A 306 4.52 -89.52 74.58
CA LYS A 306 5.34 -88.49 73.90
C LYS A 306 4.85 -88.27 72.47
N ASN A 307 4.62 -89.34 71.71
CA ASN A 307 4.15 -89.26 70.32
C ASN A 307 2.76 -88.62 70.21
N THR A 308 1.83 -88.94 71.12
CA THR A 308 0.50 -88.29 71.15
C THR A 308 0.55 -86.81 71.52
N ASN A 309 1.48 -86.39 72.37
CA ASN A 309 1.73 -84.95 72.64
C ASN A 309 2.30 -84.24 71.40
N VAL A 310 3.28 -84.82 70.71
CA VAL A 310 3.84 -84.26 69.46
C VAL A 310 2.77 -84.18 68.36
N ALA A 311 1.92 -85.20 68.22
CA ALA A 311 0.78 -85.18 67.29
C ALA A 311 -0.24 -84.08 67.64
N LYS A 312 -0.49 -83.82 68.94
CA LYS A 312 -1.33 -82.71 69.38
C LYS A 312 -0.70 -81.35 69.02
N GLU A 313 0.60 -81.17 69.23
CA GLU A 313 1.30 -79.93 68.87
C GLU A 313 1.31 -79.68 67.36
N ARG A 314 1.58 -80.72 66.54
CA ARG A 314 1.43 -80.69 65.08
C ARG A 314 0.01 -80.25 64.68
N ARG A 315 -1.04 -80.76 65.36
CA ARG A 315 -2.44 -80.41 65.10
C ARG A 315 -2.79 -78.96 65.43
N GLU A 316 -2.30 -78.42 66.54
CA GLU A 316 -2.54 -76.99 66.86
C GLU A 316 -1.79 -76.05 65.91
N LYS A 317 -0.56 -76.40 65.50
CA LYS A 317 0.19 -75.68 64.47
C LYS A 317 -0.52 -75.71 63.10
N ALA A 318 -1.11 -76.84 62.73
CA ALA A 318 -1.90 -76.97 61.50
C ALA A 318 -3.18 -76.10 61.54
N LYS A 319 -3.93 -76.08 62.67
CA LYS A 319 -5.08 -75.18 62.86
C LYS A 319 -4.69 -73.71 62.72
N TRP A 320 -3.57 -73.31 63.32
CA TRP A 320 -3.10 -71.92 63.26
C TRP A 320 -2.73 -71.50 61.83
N ALA A 321 -2.05 -72.37 61.08
CA ALA A 321 -1.76 -72.15 59.66
C ALA A 321 -3.06 -72.03 58.82
N ILE A 322 -4.03 -72.92 59.03
CA ILE A 322 -5.36 -72.84 58.39
C ILE A 322 -6.07 -71.52 58.73
N SER A 323 -6.01 -71.05 59.98
CA SER A 323 -6.59 -69.78 60.39
C SER A 323 -6.02 -68.58 59.63
N ILE A 324 -4.70 -68.57 59.39
CA ILE A 324 -4.02 -67.53 58.62
C ILE A 324 -4.42 -67.61 57.14
N CYS A 325 -4.45 -68.82 56.56
CA CYS A 325 -4.90 -69.01 55.17
C CYS A 325 -6.34 -68.55 54.96
N ASN A 326 -7.24 -68.81 55.91
CA ASN A 326 -8.63 -68.35 55.86
C ASN A 326 -8.73 -66.83 55.94
N THR A 327 -8.05 -66.21 56.92
CA THR A 327 -8.03 -64.73 57.07
C THR A 327 -7.49 -64.07 55.80
N ARG A 328 -6.47 -64.65 55.16
CA ARG A 328 -5.92 -64.13 53.89
C ARG A 328 -6.82 -64.39 52.69
N ALA A 329 -7.68 -65.42 52.71
CA ALA A 329 -8.71 -65.59 51.70
C ALA A 329 -9.80 -64.51 51.84
N GLU A 330 -10.26 -64.24 53.06
CA GLU A 330 -11.20 -63.16 53.38
C GLU A 330 -10.67 -61.78 52.93
N GLU A 331 -9.41 -61.44 53.26
CA GLU A 331 -8.74 -60.21 52.77
C GLU A 331 -8.68 -60.10 51.23
N LEU A 332 -8.51 -61.23 50.53
CA LEU A 332 -8.43 -61.25 49.06
C LEU A 332 -9.81 -61.20 48.41
N GLU A 333 -10.83 -61.79 49.03
CA GLU A 333 -12.24 -61.65 48.60
C GLU A 333 -12.72 -60.21 48.77
N ASP A 334 -12.44 -59.56 49.91
CA ASP A 334 -12.74 -58.13 50.11
C ASP A 334 -12.03 -57.24 49.09
N SER A 335 -10.72 -57.45 48.85
CA SER A 335 -9.96 -56.69 47.85
C SER A 335 -10.47 -56.92 46.42
N LEU A 336 -10.91 -58.14 46.09
CA LEU A 336 -11.50 -58.46 44.79
C LEU A 336 -12.87 -57.80 44.63
N ASN A 337 -13.70 -57.77 45.68
CA ASN A 337 -14.98 -57.08 45.69
C ASN A 337 -14.81 -55.55 45.51
N GLU A 338 -13.76 -54.95 46.10
CA GLU A 338 -13.43 -53.53 45.92
C GLU A 338 -13.02 -53.21 44.46
N GLU A 339 -12.19 -54.05 43.84
CA GLU A 339 -11.82 -53.90 42.42
C GLU A 339 -13.00 -54.14 41.47
N ILE A 340 -13.90 -55.09 41.78
CA ILE A 340 -15.16 -55.30 41.04
C ILE A 340 -16.06 -54.06 41.12
N ALA A 341 -16.15 -53.40 42.28
CA ALA A 341 -16.89 -52.16 42.44
C ALA A 341 -16.28 -51.02 41.60
N LYS A 342 -14.95 -50.81 41.66
CA LYS A 342 -14.24 -49.83 40.82
C LYS A 342 -14.45 -50.09 39.33
N ALA A 343 -14.42 -51.36 38.91
CA ALA A 343 -14.67 -51.74 37.53
C ALA A 343 -16.13 -51.47 37.10
N ALA A 344 -17.12 -51.59 38.01
CA ALA A 344 -18.50 -51.23 37.73
C ALA A 344 -18.67 -49.71 37.56
N ASP A 345 -18.06 -48.90 38.42
CA ASP A 345 -18.10 -47.43 38.30
C ASP A 345 -17.36 -46.93 37.05
N LEU A 346 -16.19 -47.50 36.71
CA LEU A 346 -15.48 -47.20 35.47
C LEU A 346 -16.29 -47.56 34.23
N ASN A 347 -16.97 -48.72 34.20
CA ASN A 347 -17.86 -49.07 33.09
C ASN A 347 -19.03 -48.08 32.97
N LYS A 348 -19.58 -47.60 34.09
CA LYS A 348 -20.66 -46.60 34.09
C LYS A 348 -20.20 -45.26 33.51
N GLU A 349 -18.98 -44.80 33.82
CA GLU A 349 -18.43 -43.60 33.20
C GLU A 349 -18.10 -43.82 31.71
N ILE A 350 -17.66 -45.02 31.32
CA ILE A 350 -17.46 -45.40 29.91
C ILE A 350 -18.77 -45.32 29.12
N GLU A 351 -19.91 -45.80 29.64
CA GLU A 351 -21.20 -45.65 28.95
C GLU A 351 -21.64 -44.18 28.87
N SER A 352 -21.49 -43.38 29.94
CA SER A 352 -21.78 -41.94 29.91
C SER A 352 -21.00 -41.21 28.81
N ARG A 353 -19.69 -41.49 28.70
CA ARG A 353 -18.83 -40.90 27.66
C ARG A 353 -19.16 -41.40 26.25
N LYS A 354 -19.75 -42.59 26.07
CA LYS A 354 -20.26 -43.05 24.76
C LYS A 354 -21.50 -42.28 24.35
N GLU A 355 -22.41 -41.99 25.28
CA GLU A 355 -23.61 -41.18 25.02
C GLU A 355 -23.21 -39.76 24.60
N GLU A 356 -22.27 -39.13 25.32
CA GLU A 356 -21.67 -37.83 24.94
C GLU A 356 -21.03 -37.84 23.54
N ILE A 357 -20.26 -38.89 23.21
CA ILE A 357 -19.65 -39.04 21.87
C ILE A 357 -20.73 -39.18 20.79
N TYR A 358 -21.79 -39.94 21.04
CA TYR A 358 -22.87 -40.14 20.07
C TYR A 358 -23.65 -38.84 19.77
N GLU A 359 -23.90 -38.01 20.79
CA GLU A 359 -24.50 -36.68 20.57
C GLU A 359 -23.58 -35.77 19.75
N LEU A 360 -22.27 -35.79 20.02
CA LEU A 360 -21.28 -35.02 19.26
C LEU A 360 -21.15 -35.51 17.80
N GLU A 361 -21.20 -36.82 17.54
CA GLU A 361 -21.25 -37.36 16.18
C GLU A 361 -22.50 -36.88 15.42
N CYS A 362 -23.67 -36.87 16.08
CA CYS A 362 -24.91 -36.34 15.51
C CYS A 362 -24.81 -34.84 15.19
N GLU A 363 -24.20 -34.03 16.07
CA GLU A 363 -23.94 -32.61 15.77
C GLU A 363 -22.98 -32.42 14.58
N VAL A 364 -21.91 -33.21 14.51
CA VAL A 364 -20.92 -33.13 13.43
C VAL A 364 -21.56 -33.46 12.08
N GLU A 365 -22.42 -34.47 12.01
CA GLU A 365 -23.08 -34.83 10.76
C GLU A 365 -24.15 -33.79 10.34
N GLN A 366 -24.87 -33.18 11.28
CA GLN A 366 -25.72 -32.02 10.98
C GLN A 366 -24.91 -30.83 10.45
N LYS A 367 -23.73 -30.57 10.99
CA LYS A 367 -22.84 -29.49 10.56
C LYS A 367 -22.25 -29.78 9.16
N ARG A 368 -21.90 -31.04 8.86
CA ARG A 368 -21.49 -31.50 7.53
C ARG A 368 -22.59 -31.34 6.48
N SER A 369 -23.81 -31.75 6.79
CA SER A 369 -24.97 -31.59 5.90
C SER A 369 -25.18 -30.12 5.51
N LYS A 370 -25.17 -29.21 6.49
CA LYS A 370 -25.26 -27.75 6.25
C LYS A 370 -24.11 -27.22 5.38
N LEU A 371 -22.88 -27.71 5.60
CA LEU A 371 -21.72 -27.33 4.79
C LEU A 371 -21.86 -27.78 3.32
N SER A 372 -22.43 -28.96 3.08
CA SER A 372 -22.67 -29.49 1.73
C SER A 372 -23.64 -28.61 0.94
N SER A 373 -24.76 -28.19 1.54
CA SER A 373 -25.71 -27.26 0.90
C SER A 373 -25.11 -25.88 0.62
N ILE A 374 -24.20 -25.38 1.47
CA ILE A 374 -23.47 -24.13 1.22
C ILE A 374 -22.52 -24.28 0.02
N LEU A 375 -21.85 -25.41 -0.11
CA LEU A 375 -20.96 -25.71 -1.25
C LEU A 375 -21.74 -25.83 -2.58
N GLU A 376 -22.93 -26.42 -2.56
CA GLU A 376 -23.83 -26.47 -3.71
C GLU A 376 -24.26 -25.05 -4.15
N LEU A 377 -24.67 -24.20 -3.20
CA LEU A 377 -25.00 -22.79 -3.48
C LEU A 377 -23.80 -22.00 -4.01
N GLN A 378 -22.60 -22.23 -3.50
CA GLN A 378 -21.37 -21.61 -4.00
C GLN A 378 -21.08 -22.03 -5.45
N ASN A 379 -21.27 -23.30 -5.79
CA ASN A 379 -21.11 -23.81 -7.16
C ASN A 379 -22.16 -23.22 -8.11
N GLU A 380 -23.43 -23.13 -7.68
CA GLU A 380 -24.49 -22.52 -8.49
C GLU A 380 -24.25 -21.01 -8.73
N LEU A 381 -23.83 -20.28 -7.69
CA LEU A 381 -23.46 -18.86 -7.80
C LEU A 381 -22.26 -18.64 -8.73
N THR A 382 -21.24 -19.50 -8.64
CA THR A 382 -20.05 -19.45 -9.51
C THR A 382 -20.43 -19.73 -10.97
N SER A 383 -21.33 -20.67 -11.21
CA SER A 383 -21.88 -20.95 -12.56
C SER A 383 -22.66 -19.75 -13.11
N LYS A 384 -23.56 -19.16 -12.31
CA LYS A 384 -24.31 -17.94 -12.68
C LYS A 384 -23.38 -16.76 -12.98
N LEU A 385 -22.32 -16.57 -12.19
CA LEU A 385 -21.30 -15.54 -12.40
C LEU A 385 -20.51 -15.77 -13.70
N HIS A 386 -20.09 -17.01 -13.97
CA HIS A 386 -19.42 -17.37 -15.22
C HIS A 386 -20.31 -17.10 -16.44
N MET A 387 -21.59 -17.48 -16.39
CA MET A 387 -22.55 -17.25 -17.47
C MET A 387 -22.83 -15.76 -17.69
N SER A 388 -22.95 -14.96 -16.62
CA SER A 388 -23.12 -13.50 -16.70
C SER A 388 -21.87 -12.82 -17.28
N SER A 389 -20.67 -13.18 -16.81
CA SER A 389 -19.39 -12.73 -17.38
C SER A 389 -19.27 -13.05 -18.87
N SER A 390 -19.63 -14.29 -19.25
CA SER A 390 -19.66 -14.75 -20.64
C SER A 390 -20.72 -14.05 -21.50
N ALA A 391 -21.77 -13.48 -20.91
CA ALA A 391 -22.74 -12.63 -21.61
C ALA A 391 -22.19 -11.20 -21.78
N ARG A 392 -21.61 -10.62 -20.73
CA ARG A 392 -20.99 -9.28 -20.76
C ARG A 392 -19.88 -9.19 -21.81
N ALA A 393 -18.94 -10.15 -21.84
CA ALA A 393 -17.86 -10.16 -22.83
C ALA A 393 -18.36 -10.22 -24.29
N ARG A 394 -19.50 -10.91 -24.54
CA ARG A 394 -20.15 -10.92 -25.87
C ARG A 394 -20.82 -9.59 -26.21
N ALA A 395 -21.39 -8.89 -25.23
CA ALA A 395 -21.96 -7.55 -25.43
C ALA A 395 -20.86 -6.51 -25.69
N GLU A 396 -19.76 -6.55 -24.94
CA GLU A 396 -18.59 -5.68 -25.13
C GLU A 396 -17.97 -5.88 -26.52
N ALA A 397 -17.82 -7.13 -26.99
CA ALA A 397 -17.34 -7.43 -28.34
C ALA A 397 -18.31 -7.02 -29.48
N GLN A 398 -19.61 -6.86 -29.19
CA GLN A 398 -20.58 -6.28 -30.14
C GLN A 398 -20.50 -4.74 -30.14
N LEU A 399 -20.34 -4.13 -28.97
CA LEU A 399 -20.19 -2.68 -28.82
C LEU A 399 -18.93 -2.17 -29.50
N GLU A 400 -17.80 -2.88 -29.35
CA GLU A 400 -16.53 -2.55 -30.01
C GLU A 400 -16.67 -2.57 -31.54
N LYS A 401 -17.34 -3.59 -32.11
CA LYS A 401 -17.62 -3.64 -33.56
C LYS A 401 -18.51 -2.49 -34.02
N ALA A 402 -19.52 -2.12 -33.23
CA ALA A 402 -20.38 -0.97 -33.51
C ALA A 402 -19.60 0.36 -33.43
N ALA A 403 -18.66 0.49 -32.50
CA ALA A 403 -17.78 1.65 -32.37
C ALA A 403 -16.82 1.78 -33.56
N GLN A 404 -16.22 0.68 -34.02
CA GLN A 404 -15.38 0.62 -35.21
C GLN A 404 -16.14 1.02 -36.48
N ALA A 405 -17.32 0.41 -36.72
CA ALA A 405 -18.18 0.78 -37.85
C ALA A 405 -18.63 2.26 -37.81
N ARG A 406 -18.89 2.81 -36.60
CA ARG A 406 -19.18 4.24 -36.41
C ARG A 406 -17.97 5.11 -36.74
N ALA A 407 -16.75 4.69 -36.41
CA ALA A 407 -15.52 5.42 -36.74
C ALA A 407 -15.26 5.45 -38.27
N GLU A 408 -15.49 4.33 -38.98
CA GLU A 408 -15.42 4.26 -40.44
C GLU A 408 -16.42 5.22 -41.11
N LEU A 409 -17.67 5.22 -40.64
CA LEU A 409 -18.69 6.17 -41.12
C LEU A 409 -18.32 7.63 -40.87
N ILE A 410 -17.69 7.94 -39.73
CA ILE A 410 -17.19 9.30 -39.45
C ILE A 410 -16.07 9.70 -40.41
N GLN A 411 -15.13 8.80 -40.73
CA GLN A 411 -14.06 9.08 -41.70
C GLN A 411 -14.62 9.35 -43.12
N GLU A 412 -15.61 8.57 -43.57
CA GLU A 412 -16.25 8.80 -44.86
C GLU A 412 -17.06 10.13 -44.86
N ILE A 413 -17.73 10.47 -43.76
CA ILE A 413 -18.38 11.79 -43.59
C ILE A 413 -17.35 12.94 -43.65
N GLU A 414 -16.19 12.80 -43.02
CA GLU A 414 -15.12 13.81 -43.12
C GLU A 414 -14.58 13.95 -44.55
N LYS A 415 -14.40 12.84 -45.26
CA LYS A 415 -13.95 12.80 -46.66
C LYS A 415 -14.97 13.46 -47.60
N LEU A 416 -16.27 13.20 -47.40
CA LEU A 416 -17.36 13.87 -48.11
C LEU A 416 -17.43 15.37 -47.77
N ARG A 417 -17.19 15.76 -46.51
CA ARG A 417 -17.04 17.18 -46.12
C ARG A 417 -15.85 17.84 -46.82
N LYS A 418 -14.67 17.21 -46.85
CA LYS A 418 -13.49 17.69 -47.57
C LYS A 418 -13.77 17.86 -49.08
N GLN A 419 -14.49 16.93 -49.71
CA GLN A 419 -14.93 17.06 -51.10
C GLN A 419 -15.93 18.22 -51.31
N ARG A 420 -16.94 18.35 -50.44
CA ARG A 420 -17.86 19.50 -50.43
C ARG A 420 -17.07 20.80 -50.33
N ASP A 421 -16.10 20.91 -49.43
CA ASP A 421 -15.35 22.15 -49.19
C ASP A 421 -14.43 22.52 -50.37
N VAL A 422 -13.96 21.53 -51.13
CA VAL A 422 -13.25 21.77 -52.41
C VAL A 422 -14.21 22.24 -53.51
N LEU A 423 -15.44 21.72 -53.56
CA LEU A 423 -16.46 22.18 -54.50
C LEU A 423 -16.99 23.59 -54.12
N GLN A 424 -17.20 23.85 -52.84
CA GLN A 424 -17.57 25.13 -52.25
C GLN A 424 -16.55 26.21 -52.64
N ARG A 425 -15.26 25.98 -52.34
CA ARG A 425 -14.17 26.88 -52.76
C ARG A 425 -14.03 27.02 -54.26
N ARG A 426 -14.41 26.02 -55.08
CA ARG A 426 -14.45 26.18 -56.55
C ARG A 426 -15.61 27.05 -57.01
N ILE A 427 -16.76 26.98 -56.36
CA ILE A 427 -17.92 27.85 -56.65
C ILE A 427 -17.62 29.29 -56.20
N GLU A 428 -17.01 29.47 -55.04
CA GLU A 428 -16.51 30.76 -54.55
C GLU A 428 -15.42 31.31 -55.47
N PHE A 429 -14.37 30.52 -55.79
CA PHE A 429 -13.33 30.94 -56.74
C PHE A 429 -13.87 31.30 -58.13
N CYS A 430 -14.93 30.66 -58.63
CA CYS A 430 -15.58 31.10 -59.87
C CYS A 430 -16.28 32.46 -59.69
N LYS A 431 -17.08 32.63 -58.63
CA LYS A 431 -17.75 33.93 -58.33
C LYS A 431 -16.74 35.06 -58.10
N GLU A 432 -15.65 34.77 -57.40
CA GLU A 432 -14.55 35.71 -57.15
C GLU A 432 -13.79 35.99 -58.45
N LYS A 433 -13.49 34.99 -59.28
CA LYS A 433 -12.85 35.21 -60.59
C LYS A 433 -13.72 36.04 -61.53
N ASP A 434 -15.03 35.86 -61.51
CA ASP A 434 -15.97 36.67 -62.28
C ASP A 434 -16.10 38.11 -61.73
N ALA A 435 -15.77 38.34 -60.45
CA ALA A 435 -15.74 39.66 -59.81
C ALA A 435 -14.35 40.35 -59.80
N VAL A 436 -13.26 39.59 -59.89
CA VAL A 436 -11.86 40.04 -59.84
C VAL A 436 -11.23 40.13 -61.24
N GLY A 437 -11.94 39.66 -62.28
CA GLY A 437 -11.49 39.73 -63.68
C GLY A 437 -11.16 41.13 -64.21
N GLU A 438 -11.62 42.20 -63.55
CA GLU A 438 -11.30 43.60 -63.88
C GLU A 438 -10.07 44.18 -63.17
N VAL A 439 -9.51 43.53 -62.13
CA VAL A 439 -8.40 44.10 -61.34
C VAL A 439 -7.15 43.21 -61.29
N SER A 440 -6.13 43.65 -62.02
CA SER A 440 -4.70 43.37 -61.80
C SER A 440 -4.21 41.92 -61.86
N LYS A 441 -3.83 41.50 -63.09
CA LYS A 441 -2.83 40.43 -63.28
C LYS A 441 -1.42 40.97 -63.01
N SER A 442 -0.72 40.50 -61.96
CA SER A 442 0.72 40.16 -62.03
C SER A 442 1.31 39.64 -60.72
N ILE A 443 2.27 38.72 -60.87
CA ILE A 443 3.19 38.15 -59.87
C ILE A 443 2.61 36.96 -59.08
N ASP A 444 3.17 35.78 -59.39
CA ASP A 444 2.82 34.48 -58.84
C ASP A 444 3.97 33.97 -57.97
N LEU A 445 3.81 34.09 -56.65
CA LEU A 445 4.65 33.47 -55.63
C LEU A 445 3.75 32.96 -54.51
N GLY A 446 3.53 31.64 -54.46
CA GLY A 446 2.64 31.01 -53.49
C GLY A 446 3.16 31.09 -52.05
N PHE A 447 2.68 32.08 -51.29
CA PHE A 447 2.96 32.25 -49.86
C PHE A 447 1.68 32.13 -49.01
N ASP A 448 1.73 31.32 -47.95
CA ASP A 448 0.65 31.15 -46.96
C ASP A 448 0.65 32.26 -45.89
N PHE A 449 1.68 33.11 -45.85
CA PHE A 449 1.82 34.21 -44.89
C PHE A 449 1.44 35.55 -45.51
N ARG A 450 0.79 36.41 -44.72
CA ARG A 450 0.48 37.79 -45.12
C ARG A 450 1.76 38.63 -45.15
N GLU A 451 1.98 39.33 -46.25
CA GLU A 451 2.85 40.49 -46.28
C GLU A 451 2.07 41.71 -45.78
N PHE A 452 2.66 42.48 -44.87
CA PHE A 452 2.14 43.73 -44.32
C PHE A 452 2.93 44.90 -44.91
N SER A 453 2.24 46.00 -45.21
CA SER A 453 2.88 47.27 -45.58
C SER A 453 3.61 47.89 -44.39
N GLY A 454 4.62 48.72 -44.66
CA GLY A 454 5.33 49.46 -43.62
C GLY A 454 4.42 50.44 -42.86
N ALA A 455 3.35 50.92 -43.49
CA ALA A 455 2.34 51.77 -42.86
C ALA A 455 1.56 51.03 -41.76
N GLU A 456 1.03 49.82 -42.06
CA GLU A 456 0.31 49.00 -41.08
C GLU A 456 1.17 48.64 -39.86
N ILE A 457 2.45 48.31 -40.10
CA ILE A 457 3.39 47.98 -39.02
C ILE A 457 3.69 49.22 -38.16
N LYS A 458 3.95 50.39 -38.77
CA LYS A 458 4.19 51.65 -38.05
C LYS A 458 2.97 52.10 -37.24
N GLU A 459 1.75 51.96 -37.78
CA GLU A 459 0.52 52.23 -37.02
C GLU A 459 0.41 51.29 -35.82
N ALA A 460 0.63 49.98 -36.04
CA ALA A 460 0.53 48.96 -35.00
C ALA A 460 1.58 49.11 -33.87
N THR A 461 2.77 49.65 -34.15
CA THR A 461 3.88 49.85 -33.18
C THR A 461 4.05 51.29 -32.70
N GLN A 462 3.12 52.21 -33.05
CA GLN A 462 3.23 53.65 -32.76
C GLN A 462 4.58 54.24 -33.22
N ASP A 463 4.90 54.01 -34.49
CA ASP A 463 6.18 54.28 -35.16
C ASP A 463 7.42 53.78 -34.38
N PHE A 464 7.33 52.53 -33.90
CA PHE A 464 8.35 51.84 -33.10
C PHE A 464 8.72 52.53 -31.78
N SER A 465 7.74 53.17 -31.14
CA SER A 465 7.86 53.76 -29.80
C SER A 465 8.59 52.85 -28.82
N GLU A 466 9.64 53.36 -28.17
CA GLU A 466 10.42 52.62 -27.16
C GLU A 466 9.55 52.15 -25.98
N HIS A 467 8.43 52.82 -25.68
CA HIS A 467 7.45 52.38 -24.67
C HIS A 467 6.73 51.07 -25.04
N LEU A 468 6.78 50.66 -26.30
CA LEU A 468 6.26 49.38 -26.79
C LEU A 468 7.37 48.35 -27.04
N ARG A 469 8.65 48.72 -26.91
CA ARG A 469 9.76 47.79 -27.06
C ARG A 469 9.76 46.75 -25.94
N LEU A 470 10.06 45.50 -26.28
CA LEU A 470 10.12 44.40 -25.33
C LEU A 470 11.51 44.27 -24.74
N GLU A 471 11.56 43.99 -23.44
CA GLU A 471 12.79 43.69 -22.71
C GLU A 471 12.84 42.21 -22.35
N SER A 472 14.05 41.67 -22.18
CA SER A 472 14.29 40.33 -21.62
C SER A 472 15.53 40.40 -20.73
N GLY A 473 15.43 39.91 -19.49
CA GLY A 473 16.52 40.03 -18.50
C GLY A 473 17.02 41.47 -18.30
N GLY A 474 16.13 42.46 -18.32
CA GLY A 474 16.47 43.88 -18.14
C GLY A 474 17.26 44.52 -19.29
N ARG A 475 17.17 43.97 -20.51
CA ARG A 475 17.76 44.56 -21.72
C ARG A 475 16.72 44.69 -22.83
N SER A 476 16.66 45.87 -23.45
CA SER A 476 15.81 46.15 -24.60
C SER A 476 16.18 45.28 -25.80
N THR A 477 15.18 44.68 -26.45
CA THR A 477 15.35 43.73 -27.56
C THR A 477 14.95 44.34 -28.90
N ASP A 478 15.30 43.70 -30.02
CA ASP A 478 14.86 44.12 -31.37
C ASP A 478 13.42 43.66 -31.68
N VAL A 479 12.54 43.69 -30.67
CA VAL A 479 11.14 43.27 -30.75
C VAL A 479 10.24 44.32 -30.11
N TRP A 480 9.19 44.72 -30.83
CA TRP A 480 8.18 45.67 -30.38
C TRP A 480 6.82 44.99 -30.23
N ARG A 481 6.08 45.35 -29.18
CA ARG A 481 4.67 45.04 -28.99
C ARG A 481 3.85 45.86 -29.98
N GLY A 482 2.98 45.21 -30.75
CA GLY A 482 2.08 45.90 -31.67
C GLY A 482 0.63 45.44 -31.52
N ARG A 483 -0.29 46.18 -32.15
CA ARG A 483 -1.71 45.79 -32.27
C ARG A 483 -2.17 45.93 -33.71
N ILE A 484 -2.48 44.81 -34.37
CA ILE A 484 -2.99 44.75 -35.75
C ILE A 484 -4.40 44.19 -35.71
N ASN A 485 -5.39 44.88 -36.29
CA ASN A 485 -6.81 44.46 -36.29
C ASN A 485 -7.31 44.03 -34.89
N HIS A 486 -6.99 44.82 -33.86
CA HIS A 486 -7.23 44.55 -32.43
C HIS A 486 -6.45 43.37 -31.81
N ILE A 487 -5.83 42.50 -32.61
CA ILE A 487 -4.99 41.38 -32.15
C ILE A 487 -3.63 41.90 -31.66
N MET A 488 -3.15 41.38 -30.54
CA MET A 488 -1.82 41.69 -30.00
C MET A 488 -0.75 40.87 -30.73
N VAL A 489 0.32 41.53 -31.20
CA VAL A 489 1.42 40.92 -31.96
C VAL A 489 2.79 41.31 -31.42
N ALA A 490 3.81 40.53 -31.75
CA ALA A 490 5.22 40.86 -31.54
C ALA A 490 5.90 41.09 -32.90
N VAL A 491 6.44 42.28 -33.14
CA VAL A 491 7.13 42.66 -34.38
C VAL A 491 8.64 42.63 -34.14
N LYS A 492 9.35 41.66 -34.73
CA LYS A 492 10.82 41.56 -34.64
C LYS A 492 11.46 42.18 -35.89
N ILE A 493 12.31 43.18 -35.71
CA ILE A 493 13.09 43.78 -36.81
C ILE A 493 14.36 42.95 -37.03
N TYR A 494 14.77 42.78 -38.29
CA TYR A 494 16.04 42.18 -38.67
C TYR A 494 16.98 43.28 -39.18
N ASN A 495 18.10 43.51 -38.48
CA ASN A 495 19.12 44.45 -38.94
C ASN A 495 19.93 43.85 -40.10
N SER A 496 20.11 44.62 -41.18
CA SER A 496 20.81 44.20 -42.41
C SER A 496 22.33 43.99 -42.27
N ALA A 497 22.86 44.05 -41.04
CA ALA A 497 24.25 43.74 -40.69
C ALA A 497 24.46 42.28 -40.25
N ASN A 498 23.38 41.52 -40.02
CA ASN A 498 23.43 40.12 -39.62
C ASN A 498 23.27 39.20 -40.85
N GLU A 499 23.91 38.04 -40.84
CA GLU A 499 23.87 37.06 -41.95
C GLU A 499 22.49 36.36 -42.12
N GLU A 500 21.57 36.52 -41.16
CA GLU A 500 20.21 35.97 -41.21
C GLU A 500 19.32 36.76 -42.20
N SER A 501 19.27 36.33 -43.47
CA SER A 501 18.34 36.93 -44.43
C SER A 501 16.88 36.66 -44.05
N LEU A 502 16.03 37.71 -44.08
CA LEU A 502 14.60 37.59 -43.77
C LEU A 502 13.90 36.59 -44.72
N ALA A 503 14.32 36.54 -45.98
CA ALA A 503 13.81 35.58 -46.97
C ALA A 503 14.11 34.11 -46.58
N SER A 504 15.30 33.82 -46.03
CA SER A 504 15.62 32.49 -45.47
C SER A 504 14.73 32.17 -44.27
N MET A 505 14.55 33.14 -43.37
CA MET A 505 13.80 32.95 -42.13
C MET A 505 12.29 32.75 -42.38
N VAL A 506 11.66 33.55 -43.24
CA VAL A 506 10.25 33.38 -43.64
C VAL A 506 10.04 32.03 -44.33
N LYS A 507 10.99 31.59 -45.18
CA LYS A 507 10.95 30.29 -45.83
C LYS A 507 11.10 29.12 -44.85
N LEU A 508 11.91 29.26 -43.81
CA LEU A 508 12.05 28.28 -42.72
C LEU A 508 10.77 28.20 -41.90
N LEU A 509 10.22 29.34 -41.47
CA LEU A 509 9.01 29.42 -40.65
C LEU A 509 7.78 28.82 -41.36
N ASN A 510 7.66 28.95 -42.68
CA ASN A 510 6.54 28.34 -43.42
C ASN A 510 6.55 26.79 -43.39
N GLN A 511 7.71 26.18 -43.14
CA GLN A 511 7.87 24.73 -43.03
C GLN A 511 7.58 24.19 -41.61
N ILE A 512 7.37 25.08 -40.63
CA ILE A 512 7.27 24.73 -39.20
C ILE A 512 5.86 25.06 -38.70
N ARG A 513 5.08 24.04 -38.34
CA ARG A 513 3.75 24.21 -37.72
C ARG A 513 3.61 23.24 -36.54
N HIS A 514 3.84 23.74 -35.33
CA HIS A 514 3.79 22.98 -34.07
C HIS A 514 3.28 23.90 -32.93
N LEU A 515 2.41 23.38 -32.05
CA LEU A 515 1.74 24.17 -31.00
C LEU A 515 2.71 24.99 -30.12
N ASN A 516 3.82 24.35 -29.72
CA ASN A 516 4.81 24.92 -28.81
C ASN A 516 5.99 25.64 -29.48
N ILE A 517 5.84 26.04 -30.75
CA ILE A 517 6.81 26.91 -31.45
C ILE A 517 6.11 28.21 -31.77
N LEU A 518 6.81 29.34 -31.62
CA LEU A 518 6.25 30.67 -31.80
C LEU A 518 5.77 30.87 -33.25
N ALA A 519 4.46 31.02 -33.44
CA ALA A 519 3.85 31.16 -34.75
C ALA A 519 4.15 32.53 -35.37
N ALA A 520 4.64 32.52 -36.61
CA ALA A 520 4.66 33.72 -37.45
C ALA A 520 3.27 33.95 -38.05
N ILE A 521 2.81 35.20 -38.01
CA ILE A 521 1.54 35.68 -38.59
C ILE A 521 1.80 36.22 -40.01
N GLY A 522 2.95 36.87 -40.21
CA GLY A 522 3.33 37.48 -41.48
C GLY A 522 4.67 38.19 -41.40
N PHE A 523 5.00 38.97 -42.43
CA PHE A 523 6.27 39.69 -42.57
C PHE A 523 6.06 41.03 -43.28
N CYS A 524 7.06 41.90 -43.26
CA CYS A 524 7.10 43.14 -44.01
C CYS A 524 8.50 43.31 -44.62
N THR A 525 8.60 43.37 -45.94
CA THR A 525 9.89 43.58 -46.63
C THR A 525 10.39 45.02 -46.51
N GLU A 526 9.49 46.01 -46.59
CA GLU A 526 9.81 47.45 -46.48
C GLU A 526 10.60 47.81 -45.21
N LEU A 527 10.25 47.17 -44.08
CA LEU A 527 10.83 47.41 -42.76
C LEU A 527 11.70 46.24 -42.26
N ASN A 528 11.95 45.25 -43.13
CA ASN A 528 12.70 44.03 -42.86
C ASN A 528 12.33 43.36 -41.52
N CYS A 529 11.04 43.16 -41.26
CA CYS A 529 10.54 42.64 -39.98
C CYS A 529 9.58 41.45 -40.12
N ILE A 530 9.52 40.60 -39.09
CA ILE A 530 8.60 39.45 -39.00
C ILE A 530 7.62 39.68 -37.84
N VAL A 531 6.34 39.39 -38.09
CA VAL A 531 5.23 39.54 -37.14
C VAL A 531 4.88 38.17 -36.56
N TYR A 532 4.90 38.05 -35.24
CA TYR A 532 4.63 36.82 -34.49
C TYR A 532 3.41 36.97 -33.56
N GLU A 533 2.86 35.84 -33.10
CA GLU A 533 1.93 35.81 -31.98
C GLU A 533 2.54 36.43 -30.71
N TYR A 534 1.74 37.12 -29.90
CA TYR A 534 2.22 37.75 -28.67
C TYR A 534 2.16 36.77 -27.49
N ALA A 535 3.32 36.32 -27.02
CA ALA A 535 3.45 35.58 -25.77
C ALA A 535 3.34 36.55 -24.57
N HIS A 536 2.33 36.34 -23.71
CA HIS A 536 1.92 37.35 -22.72
C HIS A 536 2.72 37.30 -21.41
N ASN A 537 3.22 36.12 -21.02
CA ASN A 537 3.80 35.90 -19.69
C ASN A 537 5.34 36.02 -19.69
N GLY A 538 5.93 36.57 -20.75
CA GLY A 538 7.37 36.86 -20.86
C GLY A 538 8.22 35.67 -21.32
N THR A 539 9.51 35.68 -20.96
CA THR A 539 10.40 34.53 -21.19
C THR A 539 10.45 33.60 -19.98
N LEU A 540 10.78 32.33 -20.21
CA LEU A 540 11.04 31.36 -19.13
C LEU A 540 12.24 31.80 -18.25
N SER A 541 13.16 32.60 -18.79
CA SER A 541 14.25 33.21 -18.01
C SER A 541 13.70 34.17 -16.94
N ASP A 542 12.72 34.99 -17.32
CA ASP A 542 12.11 35.95 -16.39
C ASP A 542 11.17 35.22 -15.40
N ALA A 543 10.54 34.12 -15.82
CA ALA A 543 9.66 33.31 -14.97
C ALA A 543 10.38 32.35 -14.00
N LEU A 544 11.66 32.01 -14.23
CA LEU A 544 12.47 31.19 -13.32
C LEU A 544 13.43 32.02 -12.45
N PHE A 545 14.06 33.06 -12.99
CA PHE A 545 15.21 33.70 -12.35
C PHE A 545 14.95 35.10 -11.77
N SER A 546 13.70 35.60 -11.82
CA SER A 546 13.35 36.91 -11.27
C SER A 546 13.30 36.87 -9.73
N THR A 547 14.45 37.07 -9.09
CA THR A 547 14.49 37.39 -7.66
C THR A 547 13.75 38.71 -7.41
N GLY A 548 12.71 38.65 -6.59
CA GLY A 548 11.75 39.74 -6.45
C GLY A 548 12.29 40.95 -5.67
N GLN A 549 12.80 41.96 -6.39
CA GLN A 549 12.71 43.38 -5.99
C GLN A 549 12.59 44.30 -7.23
N GLY A 550 11.60 45.19 -7.22
CA GLY A 550 11.58 46.39 -8.08
C GLY A 550 10.61 46.42 -9.27
N SER A 551 9.93 45.32 -9.63
CA SER A 551 8.97 45.32 -10.75
C SER A 551 7.52 45.01 -10.30
N ASN A 552 6.57 45.81 -10.79
CA ASN A 552 5.12 45.68 -10.48
C ASN A 552 4.44 44.52 -11.25
N ARG A 553 5.05 43.34 -11.28
CA ARG A 553 4.44 42.14 -11.90
C ARG A 553 4.56 40.95 -10.95
N LYS A 554 3.50 40.69 -10.18
CA LYS A 554 3.33 39.48 -9.37
C LYS A 554 3.07 38.25 -10.25
N ASN A 555 4.06 37.78 -11.03
CA ASN A 555 3.96 36.43 -11.58
C ASN A 555 4.08 35.43 -10.41
N PRO A 556 3.10 34.56 -10.16
CA PRO A 556 3.30 33.43 -9.25
C PRO A 556 4.39 32.52 -9.82
N GLY A 557 5.26 32.00 -8.95
CA GLY A 557 6.35 31.12 -9.36
C GLY A 557 5.85 29.84 -10.03
N LEU A 558 6.54 29.39 -11.08
CA LEU A 558 6.18 28.16 -11.78
C LEU A 558 6.25 26.96 -10.82
N SER A 559 5.16 26.19 -10.71
CA SER A 559 5.12 24.98 -9.86
C SER A 559 6.00 23.86 -10.40
N TRP A 560 6.31 22.86 -9.57
CA TRP A 560 6.96 21.62 -10.03
C TRP A 560 6.18 20.95 -11.17
N TYR A 561 4.84 21.04 -11.16
CA TYR A 561 3.97 20.49 -12.20
C TYR A 561 4.08 21.29 -13.52
N ASP A 562 4.03 22.63 -13.45
CA ASP A 562 4.29 23.51 -14.60
C ASP A 562 5.66 23.23 -15.22
N ARG A 563 6.69 23.06 -14.39
CA ARG A 563 8.07 22.80 -14.84
C ARG A 563 8.20 21.46 -15.56
N ILE A 564 7.48 20.41 -15.11
CA ILE A 564 7.39 19.13 -15.84
C ILE A 564 6.61 19.31 -17.15
N ARG A 565 5.49 20.05 -17.15
CA ARG A 565 4.71 20.35 -18.37
C ARG A 565 5.58 21.06 -19.41
N ILE A 566 6.29 22.10 -18.99
CA ILE A 566 7.23 22.91 -19.79
C ILE A 566 8.36 22.02 -20.37
N ALA A 567 8.98 21.18 -19.55
CA ALA A 567 10.00 20.23 -20.01
C ALA A 567 9.49 19.31 -21.12
N ALA A 568 8.27 18.79 -21.00
CA ALA A 568 7.65 17.93 -22.01
C ALA A 568 7.30 18.66 -23.30
N GLU A 569 6.80 19.88 -23.21
CA GLU A 569 6.45 20.70 -24.39
C GLU A 569 7.71 21.11 -25.17
N ILE A 570 8.79 21.48 -24.48
CA ILE A 570 10.10 21.72 -25.09
C ILE A 570 10.61 20.44 -25.78
N CYS A 571 10.57 19.30 -25.09
CA CYS A 571 11.05 18.02 -25.63
C CYS A 571 10.22 17.52 -26.83
N SER A 572 8.93 17.85 -26.88
CA SER A 572 8.05 17.57 -28.02
C SER A 572 8.39 18.44 -29.22
N ALA A 573 8.51 19.76 -29.04
CA ALA A 573 8.83 20.71 -30.10
C ALA A 573 10.19 20.42 -30.76
N LEU A 574 11.23 20.18 -29.95
CA LEU A 574 12.54 19.79 -30.46
C LEU A 574 12.50 18.42 -31.15
N GLY A 575 11.76 17.47 -30.57
CA GLY A 575 11.51 16.15 -31.17
C GLY A 575 10.78 16.21 -32.52
N TYR A 576 9.98 17.24 -32.77
CA TYR A 576 9.36 17.53 -34.07
C TYR A 576 10.36 18.14 -35.06
N LEU A 577 11.11 19.17 -34.65
CA LEU A 577 12.13 19.83 -35.50
C LEU A 577 13.19 18.82 -35.98
N HIS A 578 13.70 17.98 -35.08
CA HIS A 578 14.68 16.91 -35.39
C HIS A 578 14.14 15.78 -36.28
N ARG A 579 12.82 15.68 -36.47
CA ARG A 579 12.17 14.68 -37.35
C ARG A 579 11.70 15.25 -38.69
N THR A 580 11.86 16.56 -38.90
CA THR A 580 11.42 17.23 -40.13
C THR A 580 12.19 16.71 -41.34
N LYS A 581 11.54 16.68 -42.51
CA LYS A 581 12.08 16.19 -43.79
C LYS A 581 11.94 17.28 -44.86
N PRO A 582 12.85 17.37 -45.84
CA PRO A 582 13.92 16.42 -46.17
C PRO A 582 15.17 16.52 -45.28
N LYS A 583 15.30 17.57 -44.46
CA LYS A 583 16.41 17.77 -43.52
C LYS A 583 15.85 18.10 -42.12
N PRO A 584 16.49 17.62 -41.03
CA PRO A 584 16.11 18.01 -39.67
C PRO A 584 16.40 19.49 -39.45
N ILE A 585 15.52 20.16 -38.72
CA ILE A 585 15.71 21.57 -38.31
C ILE A 585 16.37 21.56 -36.94
N ILE A 586 17.42 22.37 -36.78
CA ILE A 586 18.22 22.48 -35.55
C ILE A 586 17.87 23.81 -34.89
N HIS A 587 17.69 23.83 -33.57
CA HIS A 587 17.43 25.06 -32.83
C HIS A 587 18.73 25.86 -32.62
N GLY A 588 19.79 25.22 -32.14
CA GLY A 588 21.17 25.75 -32.11
C GLY A 588 21.40 26.95 -31.18
N ASN A 589 20.40 27.34 -30.39
CA ASN A 589 20.40 28.49 -29.47
C ASN A 589 19.37 28.32 -28.33
N LEU A 590 19.16 27.08 -27.86
CA LEU A 590 18.13 26.76 -26.87
C LEU A 590 18.57 27.19 -25.46
N LYS A 591 17.79 28.07 -24.82
CA LYS A 591 18.04 28.63 -23.48
C LYS A 591 16.75 29.22 -22.87
N PRO A 592 16.67 29.49 -21.55
CA PRO A 592 15.48 30.08 -20.93
C PRO A 592 14.97 31.36 -21.61
N SER A 593 15.86 32.21 -22.11
CA SER A 593 15.48 33.47 -22.79
C SER A 593 15.04 33.30 -24.25
N THR A 594 15.05 32.08 -24.80
CA THR A 594 14.47 31.75 -26.13
C THR A 594 13.17 30.95 -26.03
N ILE A 595 12.72 30.67 -24.80
CA ILE A 595 11.43 30.05 -24.52
C ILE A 595 10.50 31.13 -23.98
N LEU A 596 9.38 31.36 -24.66
CA LEU A 596 8.34 32.28 -24.23
C LEU A 596 7.16 31.51 -23.61
N LEU A 597 6.36 32.21 -22.79
CA LEU A 597 5.15 31.67 -22.18
C LEU A 597 3.93 32.48 -22.65
N ASP A 598 2.90 31.79 -23.15
CA ASP A 598 1.61 32.43 -23.42
C ASP A 598 0.79 32.67 -22.14
N ARG A 599 -0.44 33.16 -22.27
CA ARG A 599 -1.32 33.49 -21.13
C ARG A 599 -1.52 32.32 -20.16
N ASN A 600 -1.46 31.09 -20.67
CA ASN A 600 -1.78 29.86 -19.95
C ASN A 600 -0.50 29.12 -19.51
N ASN A 601 0.66 29.79 -19.53
CA ASN A 601 1.98 29.19 -19.31
C ASN A 601 2.25 27.96 -20.21
N ILE A 602 1.79 28.02 -21.46
CA ILE A 602 2.16 27.05 -22.52
C ILE A 602 3.43 27.54 -23.21
N VAL A 603 4.35 26.61 -23.47
CA VAL A 603 5.66 26.89 -24.07
C VAL A 603 5.51 27.38 -25.51
N LYS A 604 6.24 28.44 -25.87
CA LYS A 604 6.41 28.97 -27.23
C LYS A 604 7.90 29.17 -27.54
N ILE A 605 8.54 28.21 -28.21
CA ILE A 605 9.97 28.31 -28.58
C ILE A 605 10.18 29.34 -29.70
N ASN A 606 11.11 30.25 -29.50
CA ASN A 606 11.57 31.28 -30.43
C ASN A 606 13.10 31.17 -30.63
N GLY A 607 13.70 31.89 -31.59
CA GLY A 607 15.16 31.96 -31.73
C GLY A 607 15.79 30.84 -32.55
N LEU A 608 14.99 30.21 -33.43
CA LEU A 608 15.45 29.36 -34.53
C LEU A 608 16.50 30.06 -35.38
N ARG A 609 17.49 29.31 -35.87
CA ARG A 609 18.61 29.78 -36.71
C ARG A 609 18.61 29.10 -38.08
N ASP A 610 19.36 29.68 -39.02
CA ASP A 610 19.52 29.14 -40.38
C ASP A 610 20.18 27.74 -40.39
N PRO A 611 19.93 26.87 -41.38
CA PRO A 611 20.33 25.46 -41.32
C PRO A 611 21.83 25.21 -41.25
N TRP A 612 22.26 24.51 -40.20
CA TRP A 612 23.64 24.07 -40.00
C TRP A 612 24.11 23.15 -41.15
N SER A 613 25.39 23.20 -41.50
CA SER A 613 26.01 22.30 -42.48
C SER A 613 26.17 20.86 -41.97
N HIS A 614 26.29 20.67 -40.65
CA HIS A 614 26.53 19.37 -39.98
C HIS A 614 25.38 19.01 -39.02
N TYR A 615 24.32 18.41 -39.57
CA TYR A 615 23.06 18.14 -38.85
C TYR A 615 23.20 17.31 -37.57
N GLU A 616 24.04 16.26 -37.57
CA GLU A 616 24.18 15.36 -36.41
C GLU A 616 24.84 16.04 -35.20
N LEU A 617 25.78 16.96 -35.43
CA LEU A 617 26.38 17.78 -34.38
C LEU A 617 25.34 18.76 -33.79
N GLY A 618 24.51 19.36 -34.66
CA GLY A 618 23.41 20.22 -34.26
C GLY A 618 22.38 19.53 -33.34
N ILE A 619 21.98 18.30 -33.68
CA ILE A 619 21.04 17.52 -32.84
C ILE A 619 21.65 17.27 -31.45
N LYS A 620 22.93 16.89 -31.36
CA LYS A 620 23.61 16.71 -30.06
C LYS A 620 23.68 17.98 -29.24
N LEU A 621 23.89 19.15 -29.86
CA LEU A 621 23.92 20.44 -29.17
C LEU A 621 22.54 20.82 -28.62
N ASP A 622 21.46 20.61 -29.37
CA ASP A 622 20.10 20.80 -28.88
C ASP A 622 19.78 19.85 -27.71
N VAL A 623 20.19 18.57 -27.78
CA VAL A 623 20.03 17.60 -26.67
C VAL A 623 20.80 18.06 -25.43
N ARG A 624 22.05 18.51 -25.56
CA ARG A 624 22.86 19.01 -24.45
C ARG A 624 22.27 20.29 -23.83
N ALA A 625 21.73 21.19 -24.65
CA ALA A 625 21.03 22.38 -24.19
C ALA A 625 19.71 22.05 -23.47
N PHE A 626 18.95 21.07 -23.95
CA PHE A 626 17.77 20.55 -23.24
C PHE A 626 18.17 19.92 -21.89
N GLY A 627 19.28 19.18 -21.83
CA GLY A 627 19.85 18.67 -20.59
C GLY A 627 20.18 19.76 -19.57
N LYS A 628 20.73 20.91 -20.00
CA LYS A 628 20.94 22.08 -19.13
C LYS A 628 19.61 22.68 -18.66
N LEU A 629 18.63 22.83 -19.54
CA LEU A 629 17.31 23.36 -19.20
C LEU A 629 16.57 22.51 -18.17
N LEU A 630 16.70 21.18 -18.21
CA LEU A 630 16.14 20.30 -17.17
C LEU A 630 16.74 20.61 -15.78
N VAL A 631 18.06 20.82 -15.69
CA VAL A 631 18.72 21.22 -14.43
C VAL A 631 18.24 22.59 -13.97
N GLN A 632 18.10 23.57 -14.88
CA GLN A 632 17.59 24.90 -14.55
C GLN A 632 16.13 24.87 -14.06
N LEU A 633 15.28 24.02 -14.65
CA LEU A 633 13.90 23.82 -14.20
C LEU A 633 13.83 23.17 -12.81
N LEU A 634 14.72 22.20 -12.52
CA LEU A 634 14.78 21.50 -11.23
C LEU A 634 15.38 22.34 -10.10
N THR A 635 16.40 23.16 -10.39
CA THR A 635 17.16 23.94 -9.40
C THR A 635 16.66 25.38 -9.21
N GLY A 636 15.98 25.95 -10.21
CA GLY A 636 15.59 27.37 -10.20
C GLY A 636 16.75 28.33 -10.50
N GLU A 637 17.96 27.83 -10.72
CA GLU A 637 19.18 28.66 -10.75
C GLU A 637 19.76 28.81 -12.17
N ASN A 638 20.30 29.99 -12.46
CA ASN A 638 20.89 30.32 -13.75
C ASN A 638 22.38 29.95 -13.80
N TRP A 639 22.66 28.66 -13.95
CA TRP A 639 24.02 28.08 -14.01
C TRP A 639 24.89 28.58 -15.19
N SER A 640 25.46 29.79 -15.06
CA SER A 640 26.52 30.31 -15.93
C SER A 640 27.92 30.20 -15.32
N ASP A 641 28.03 30.29 -13.99
CA ASP A 641 29.30 30.28 -13.24
C ASP A 641 29.20 29.43 -11.96
N THR A 642 30.34 29.18 -11.30
CA THR A 642 30.54 28.16 -10.27
C THR A 642 29.93 28.47 -8.89
N THR A 643 29.23 27.50 -8.28
CA THR A 643 29.17 27.30 -6.80
C THR A 643 28.53 25.94 -6.45
N ASP A 644 29.00 25.27 -5.40
CA ASP A 644 28.82 23.81 -5.24
C ASP A 644 27.55 23.37 -4.46
N ASN A 645 26.49 24.17 -4.45
CA ASN A 645 25.36 24.05 -3.49
C ASN A 645 23.97 23.75 -4.11
N ALA A 646 23.92 23.13 -5.29
CA ALA A 646 22.66 22.86 -6.02
C ALA A 646 21.63 22.04 -5.21
N GLY A 647 20.43 22.61 -4.98
CA GLY A 647 19.27 21.92 -4.42
C GLY A 647 18.15 21.67 -5.44
N LEU A 648 17.03 21.08 -5.00
CA LEU A 648 15.76 21.26 -5.73
C LEU A 648 15.18 22.62 -5.37
N ASP A 649 14.51 23.26 -6.32
CA ASP A 649 13.90 24.57 -6.11
C ASP A 649 12.68 24.46 -5.18
N GLU A 650 12.85 24.96 -3.96
CA GLU A 650 11.81 25.02 -2.92
C GLU A 650 10.67 25.99 -3.32
N SER A 651 10.91 26.97 -4.20
CA SER A 651 9.87 27.89 -4.71
C SER A 651 8.89 27.23 -5.69
N ALA A 652 9.24 26.06 -6.23
CA ALA A 652 8.36 25.25 -7.08
C ALA A 652 7.30 24.46 -6.27
N GLY A 653 7.37 24.50 -4.94
CA GLY A 653 6.58 23.66 -4.04
C GLY A 653 7.20 22.25 -3.85
N PRO A 654 6.48 21.35 -3.16
CA PRO A 654 7.02 20.03 -2.79
C PRO A 654 7.14 19.10 -3.99
N TRP A 655 8.35 19.02 -4.56
CA TRP A 655 8.69 18.11 -5.66
C TRP A 655 8.45 16.63 -5.29
N PRO A 656 7.67 15.87 -6.09
CA PRO A 656 7.64 14.42 -6.00
C PRO A 656 9.01 13.84 -6.35
N MET A 657 9.69 13.28 -5.35
CA MET A 657 11.11 12.88 -5.44
C MET A 657 11.35 11.79 -6.50
N ASP A 658 10.35 10.96 -6.80
CA ASP A 658 10.39 9.95 -7.87
C ASP A 658 10.40 10.57 -9.28
N LEU A 659 9.72 11.70 -9.48
CA LEU A 659 9.72 12.47 -10.74
C LEU A 659 11.00 13.29 -10.86
N ALA A 660 11.42 13.95 -9.78
CA ALA A 660 12.64 14.76 -9.73
C ALA A 660 13.89 13.91 -10.05
N MET A 661 14.05 12.75 -9.41
CA MET A 661 15.15 11.81 -9.69
C MET A 661 15.18 11.35 -11.16
N GLU A 662 14.01 11.18 -11.79
CA GLU A 662 13.93 10.72 -13.17
C GLU A 662 14.28 11.84 -14.17
N LEU A 663 13.81 13.07 -13.92
CA LEU A 663 14.27 14.25 -14.68
C LEU A 663 15.78 14.45 -14.56
N CYS A 664 16.37 14.33 -13.36
CA CYS A 664 17.83 14.38 -13.18
C CYS A 664 18.55 13.28 -13.97
N SER A 665 18.01 12.06 -13.99
CA SER A 665 18.57 10.92 -14.74
C SER A 665 18.54 11.17 -16.25
N ILE A 666 17.46 11.77 -16.77
CA ILE A 666 17.33 12.17 -18.17
C ILE A 666 18.29 13.33 -18.48
N ALA A 667 18.37 14.36 -17.64
CA ALA A 667 19.31 15.48 -17.78
C ALA A 667 20.76 15.00 -17.88
N ARG A 668 21.19 14.10 -16.99
CA ARG A 668 22.53 13.48 -17.03
C ARG A 668 22.79 12.71 -18.33
N ARG A 669 21.80 11.98 -18.85
CA ARG A 669 21.89 11.27 -20.16
C ARG A 669 21.96 12.22 -21.36
N CYS A 670 21.42 13.43 -21.23
CA CYS A 670 21.52 14.50 -22.23
C CYS A 670 22.82 15.32 -22.14
N LEU A 671 23.46 15.36 -20.96
CA LEU A 671 24.68 16.13 -20.71
C LEU A 671 25.99 15.37 -20.97
N SER A 672 25.97 14.04 -20.94
CA SER A 672 27.11 13.15 -21.22
C SER A 672 27.61 13.28 -22.66
N ASP A 673 28.93 13.21 -22.87
CA ASP A 673 29.55 13.24 -24.20
C ASP A 673 29.41 11.91 -24.98
N GLU A 674 29.20 10.79 -24.27
CA GLU A 674 28.68 9.53 -24.83
C GLU A 674 27.14 9.56 -25.03
N GLY A 675 26.51 10.72 -24.81
CA GLY A 675 25.08 10.87 -24.60
C GLY A 675 24.17 10.73 -25.82
N MET A 676 22.87 10.91 -25.56
CA MET A 676 21.78 10.51 -26.45
C MET A 676 21.82 11.18 -27.83
N VAL A 677 21.69 10.35 -28.88
CA VAL A 677 21.65 10.79 -30.29
C VAL A 677 20.31 11.43 -30.69
N LYS A 678 19.28 11.37 -29.81
CA LYS A 678 17.92 11.85 -30.07
C LYS A 678 17.27 12.37 -28.78
N MET A 679 16.30 13.28 -28.90
CA MET A 679 15.50 13.79 -27.79
C MET A 679 14.80 12.66 -26.99
N PRO A 680 14.78 12.72 -25.65
CA PRO A 680 14.16 11.72 -24.75
C PRO A 680 12.62 11.89 -24.66
N THR A 681 11.96 12.10 -25.80
CA THR A 681 10.53 12.45 -25.87
C THR A 681 9.61 11.34 -25.36
N ARG A 682 10.10 10.10 -25.20
CA ARG A 682 9.32 9.04 -24.54
C ARG A 682 9.41 9.19 -23.03
N GLU A 683 10.64 9.18 -22.49
CA GLU A 683 10.88 9.20 -21.04
C GLU A 683 10.27 10.45 -20.40
N ILE A 684 10.44 11.63 -21.01
CA ILE A 684 9.83 12.87 -20.50
C ILE A 684 8.29 12.83 -20.55
N ASN A 685 7.68 12.20 -21.55
CA ASN A 685 6.22 12.06 -21.60
C ASN A 685 5.68 11.00 -20.62
N ASP A 686 6.46 9.97 -20.32
CA ASP A 686 6.10 8.97 -19.30
C ASP A 686 6.26 9.55 -17.87
N VAL A 687 7.21 10.48 -17.65
CA VAL A 687 7.27 11.35 -16.46
C VAL A 687 6.06 12.30 -16.41
N ARG A 688 5.71 12.99 -17.50
CA ARG A 688 4.55 13.90 -17.55
C ARG A 688 3.25 13.19 -17.16
N LYS A 689 2.94 12.02 -17.72
CA LYS A 689 1.72 11.26 -17.34
C LYS A 689 1.65 10.92 -15.86
N ARG A 690 2.79 10.67 -15.21
CA ARG A 690 2.86 10.45 -13.75
C ARG A 690 2.67 11.75 -12.98
N ALA A 691 3.23 12.87 -13.46
CA ALA A 691 2.96 14.19 -12.91
C ALA A 691 1.47 14.55 -13.02
N ASP A 692 0.85 14.32 -14.18
CA ASP A 692 -0.59 14.50 -14.43
C ASP A 692 -1.42 13.62 -13.46
N SER A 693 -0.96 12.40 -13.16
CA SER A 693 -1.60 11.52 -12.17
C SER A 693 -1.46 12.05 -10.74
N VAL A 694 -0.28 12.53 -10.36
CA VAL A 694 0.00 13.07 -9.01
C VAL A 694 -0.74 14.38 -8.76
N ALA A 695 -0.91 15.23 -9.78
CA ALA A 695 -1.77 16.41 -9.72
C ALA A 695 -3.25 16.03 -9.60
N ALA A 696 -3.73 15.08 -10.42
CA ALA A 696 -5.11 14.60 -10.34
C ALA A 696 -5.46 13.88 -9.01
N ASP A 697 -4.47 13.23 -8.38
CA ASP A 697 -4.60 12.64 -7.04
C ASP A 697 -4.62 13.72 -5.91
N GLY A 698 -4.35 15.01 -6.20
CA GLY A 698 -4.09 16.03 -5.18
C GLY A 698 -4.24 17.50 -5.58
N GLU A 699 -5.44 17.95 -5.98
CA GLU A 699 -5.76 19.38 -6.11
C GLU A 699 -6.97 19.80 -5.25
N CYS A 700 -6.72 20.66 -4.25
CA CYS A 700 -7.41 21.95 -4.12
C CYS A 700 -6.64 22.89 -3.19
N SER A 701 -5.64 23.58 -3.72
CA SER A 701 -4.93 24.68 -3.03
C SER A 701 -4.30 25.66 -4.02
N VAL A 702 -5.11 26.18 -4.94
CA VAL A 702 -4.71 27.32 -5.79
C VAL A 702 -4.64 28.58 -4.91
N PRO A 703 -3.48 29.26 -4.79
CA PRO A 703 -3.42 30.55 -4.11
C PRO A 703 -4.12 31.59 -5.00
N VAL A 704 -5.29 32.07 -4.56
CA VAL A 704 -5.98 33.16 -5.26
C VAL A 704 -5.15 34.43 -5.10
N ALA A 705 -4.62 34.95 -6.21
CA ALA A 705 -3.88 36.20 -6.22
C ALA A 705 -4.83 37.39 -6.10
N GLU A 706 -4.69 38.17 -5.02
CA GLU A 706 -5.38 39.46 -4.90
C GLU A 706 -4.79 40.51 -5.87
N GLU A 707 -5.61 40.97 -6.81
CA GLU A 707 -5.42 42.25 -7.51
C GLU A 707 -6.69 43.11 -7.46
N SER A 708 -6.52 44.31 -6.92
CA SER A 708 -7.43 45.46 -6.92
C SER A 708 -7.42 46.18 -8.29
N ALA A 709 -8.46 46.85 -8.80
CA ALA A 709 -9.85 47.07 -8.34
C ALA A 709 -10.74 47.47 -9.55
N ASP A 710 -11.91 48.08 -9.29
CA ASP A 710 -12.81 48.77 -10.24
C ASP A 710 -13.70 47.90 -11.18
N VAL A 711 -14.31 46.83 -10.64
CA VAL A 711 -15.67 46.40 -11.04
C VAL A 711 -16.49 46.10 -9.76
N ALA A 712 -17.81 46.30 -9.81
CA ALA A 712 -18.68 46.25 -8.63
C ALA A 712 -18.91 44.83 -8.06
N ASP A 713 -19.06 44.78 -6.73
CA ASP A 713 -19.32 43.62 -5.84
C ASP A 713 -19.80 42.31 -6.50
N LEU A 714 -18.82 41.45 -6.83
CA LEU A 714 -19.03 40.02 -7.15
C LEU A 714 -18.56 39.08 -6.03
N SER A 715 -18.12 39.63 -4.89
CA SER A 715 -17.46 38.87 -3.81
C SER A 715 -18.38 37.89 -3.07
N ASN A 716 -19.70 38.08 -3.19
CA ASN A 716 -20.74 37.23 -2.61
C ASN A 716 -21.32 36.18 -3.59
N VAL A 717 -20.74 36.03 -4.78
CA VAL A 717 -21.23 35.12 -5.84
C VAL A 717 -20.51 33.77 -5.78
N PRO A 718 -21.23 32.63 -5.59
CA PRO A 718 -20.64 31.31 -5.76
C PRO A 718 -20.07 31.10 -7.17
N SER A 719 -18.81 30.67 -7.28
CA SER A 719 -18.09 30.52 -8.55
C SER A 719 -18.80 29.65 -9.59
N ALA A 720 -19.58 28.64 -9.15
CA ALA A 720 -20.41 27.79 -10.00
C ALA A 720 -21.52 28.54 -10.76
N PHE A 721 -21.83 29.79 -10.38
CA PHE A 721 -22.82 30.65 -11.05
C PHE A 721 -22.19 31.57 -12.11
N ILE A 722 -20.85 31.70 -12.12
CA ILE A 722 -20.12 32.64 -12.97
C ILE A 722 -19.78 31.96 -14.30
N CYS A 723 -20.06 32.63 -15.43
CA CYS A 723 -19.71 32.11 -16.75
C CYS A 723 -18.20 32.10 -16.96
N PRO A 724 -17.57 30.95 -17.32
CA PRO A 724 -16.12 30.92 -17.54
C PRO A 724 -15.60 31.84 -18.66
N ILE A 725 -16.45 32.20 -19.63
CA ILE A 725 -16.07 33.06 -20.77
C ILE A 725 -16.29 34.54 -20.45
N TYR A 726 -17.48 34.91 -19.96
CA TYR A 726 -17.86 36.31 -19.72
C TYR A 726 -17.54 36.82 -18.31
N GLN A 727 -17.25 35.93 -17.34
CA GLN A 727 -16.94 36.27 -15.94
C GLN A 727 -18.05 37.07 -15.21
N ASP A 728 -19.31 36.95 -15.66
CA ASP A 728 -20.54 37.46 -15.03
C ASP A 728 -21.47 36.27 -14.66
N VAL A 729 -22.48 36.52 -13.81
CA VAL A 729 -23.49 35.56 -13.38
C VAL A 729 -24.32 35.06 -14.56
N MET A 730 -24.35 33.75 -14.78
CA MET A 730 -25.11 33.11 -15.85
C MET A 730 -26.63 33.28 -15.65
N ARG A 731 -27.26 33.99 -16.59
CA ARG A 731 -28.71 34.25 -16.66
C ARG A 731 -29.41 33.19 -17.49
N ASN A 732 -28.74 32.69 -18.53
CA ASN A 732 -29.27 31.71 -19.47
C ASN A 732 -28.32 30.48 -19.63
N PRO A 733 -27.87 29.84 -18.52
CA PRO A 733 -26.82 28.81 -18.56
C PRO A 733 -27.16 27.61 -19.44
N HIS A 734 -26.16 27.15 -20.19
CA HIS A 734 -26.18 25.98 -21.07
C HIS A 734 -24.92 25.11 -20.90
N LEU A 735 -25.10 23.79 -20.89
CA LEU A 735 -24.05 22.79 -20.87
C LEU A 735 -23.49 22.54 -22.28
N ALA A 736 -22.16 22.51 -22.41
CA ALA A 736 -21.49 22.02 -23.61
C ALA A 736 -21.04 20.55 -23.46
N ALA A 737 -20.39 20.00 -24.49
CA ALA A 737 -20.03 18.58 -24.59
C ALA A 737 -18.93 18.11 -23.61
N ASP A 738 -18.31 19.05 -22.92
CA ASP A 738 -17.31 18.87 -21.86
C ASP A 738 -17.97 18.73 -20.47
N GLY A 739 -19.28 18.97 -20.35
CA GLY A 739 -20.02 18.98 -19.08
C GLY A 739 -19.95 20.31 -18.33
N PHE A 740 -19.26 21.33 -18.85
CA PHE A 740 -19.21 22.66 -18.25
C PHE A 740 -20.42 23.50 -18.66
N SER A 741 -20.88 24.36 -17.75
CA SER A 741 -21.95 25.32 -18.02
C SER A 741 -21.37 26.69 -18.36
N TYR A 742 -21.95 27.31 -19.37
CA TYR A 742 -21.57 28.61 -19.91
C TYR A 742 -22.82 29.47 -20.11
N GLU A 743 -22.65 30.79 -20.20
CA GLU A 743 -23.72 31.64 -20.72
C GLU A 743 -23.93 31.36 -22.21
N LEU A 744 -25.18 31.26 -22.66
CA LEU A 744 -25.52 30.79 -24.01
C LEU A 744 -24.83 31.63 -25.09
N GLU A 745 -24.95 32.95 -24.99
CA GLU A 745 -24.40 33.88 -25.98
C GLU A 745 -22.88 33.71 -26.10
N ALA A 746 -22.20 33.52 -24.97
CA ALA A 746 -20.75 33.38 -24.89
C ALA A 746 -20.22 32.11 -25.57
N ILE A 747 -20.83 30.95 -25.29
CA ILE A 747 -20.39 29.67 -25.86
C ILE A 747 -20.81 29.53 -27.33
N ASP A 748 -21.94 30.11 -27.73
CA ASP A 748 -22.37 30.16 -29.13
C ASP A 748 -21.44 31.07 -29.97
N GLU A 749 -21.03 32.23 -29.44
CA GLU A 749 -20.02 33.11 -30.05
C GLU A 749 -18.64 32.41 -30.18
N TRP A 750 -18.19 31.73 -29.12
CA TRP A 750 -16.97 30.93 -29.14
C TRP A 750 -17.01 29.83 -30.22
N LEU A 751 -18.13 29.12 -30.36
CA LEU A 751 -18.30 28.06 -31.36
C LEU A 751 -18.47 28.60 -32.80
N LYS A 752 -18.97 29.83 -32.97
CA LYS A 752 -19.11 30.53 -34.26
C LYS A 752 -17.81 31.14 -34.78
N THR A 753 -16.93 31.60 -33.90
CA THR A 753 -15.61 32.16 -34.25
C THR A 753 -14.62 31.10 -34.78
N GLY A 754 -15.04 29.84 -34.90
CA GLY A 754 -14.30 28.75 -35.54
C GLY A 754 -13.84 27.67 -34.57
N HIS A 755 -13.69 28.01 -33.28
CA HIS A 755 -13.24 27.08 -32.24
C HIS A 755 -14.14 25.85 -32.14
N ASP A 756 -13.54 24.67 -31.93
CA ASP A 756 -14.25 23.45 -31.56
C ASP A 756 -13.70 22.82 -30.27
N THR A 757 -13.03 23.63 -29.44
CA THR A 757 -12.53 23.28 -28.11
C THR A 757 -13.40 23.86 -26.98
N SER A 758 -13.28 23.26 -25.81
CA SER A 758 -13.84 23.71 -24.52
C SER A 758 -13.14 24.99 -24.07
N PRO A 759 -13.85 26.10 -23.77
CA PRO A 759 -13.22 27.28 -23.22
C PRO A 759 -12.52 27.05 -21.87
N VAL A 760 -12.98 26.10 -21.04
CA VAL A 760 -12.38 25.78 -19.74
C VAL A 760 -11.16 24.85 -19.88
N THR A 761 -11.29 23.75 -20.61
CA THR A 761 -10.25 22.69 -20.65
C THR A 761 -9.34 22.75 -21.89
N ASN A 762 -9.70 23.57 -22.88
CA ASN A 762 -9.14 23.62 -24.23
C ASN A 762 -9.11 22.26 -24.98
N LEU A 763 -9.79 21.23 -24.47
CA LEU A 763 -9.97 19.95 -25.13
C LEU A 763 -11.05 20.05 -26.22
N ARG A 764 -10.90 19.28 -27.30
CA ARG A 764 -11.86 19.28 -28.41
C ARG A 764 -13.24 18.76 -27.96
N LEU A 765 -14.28 19.56 -28.15
CA LEU A 765 -15.66 19.20 -27.80
C LEU A 765 -16.15 18.07 -28.71
N THR A 766 -16.72 17.03 -28.11
CA THR A 766 -17.21 15.85 -28.85
C THR A 766 -18.41 16.16 -29.75
N HIS A 767 -19.15 17.23 -29.45
CA HIS A 767 -20.14 17.84 -30.34
C HIS A 767 -20.30 19.35 -30.06
N LYS A 768 -20.81 20.12 -31.03
CA LYS A 768 -21.18 21.54 -30.85
C LYS A 768 -22.62 21.76 -30.36
N LEU A 769 -23.29 20.72 -29.85
CA LEU A 769 -24.63 20.84 -29.26
C LEU A 769 -24.52 21.43 -27.84
N LEU A 770 -25.47 22.33 -27.52
CA LEU A 770 -25.60 23.01 -26.24
C LEU A 770 -26.95 22.64 -25.61
N THR A 771 -26.95 22.27 -24.34
CA THR A 771 -28.14 21.80 -23.62
C THR A 771 -28.53 22.80 -22.51
N PRO A 772 -29.76 23.33 -22.46
CA PRO A 772 -30.15 24.28 -21.41
C PRO A 772 -30.01 23.69 -20.00
N ASN A 773 -29.24 24.36 -19.12
CA ASN A 773 -29.08 23.93 -17.73
C ASN A 773 -30.16 24.57 -16.85
N HIS A 774 -31.38 24.03 -16.92
CA HIS A 774 -32.51 24.53 -16.13
C HIS A 774 -32.28 24.43 -14.61
N THR A 775 -31.57 23.39 -14.14
CA THR A 775 -31.26 23.21 -12.73
C THR A 775 -30.38 24.35 -12.20
N LEU A 776 -29.26 24.63 -12.86
CA LEU A 776 -28.37 25.72 -12.47
C LEU A 776 -29.07 27.08 -12.55
N ARG A 777 -29.92 27.29 -13.56
CA ARG A 777 -30.73 28.50 -13.71
C ARG A 777 -31.68 28.72 -12.53
N SER A 778 -32.37 27.67 -12.08
CA SER A 778 -33.24 27.73 -10.89
C SER A 778 -32.44 28.09 -9.65
N VAL A 779 -31.28 27.46 -9.43
CA VAL A 779 -30.43 27.72 -8.26
C VAL A 779 -29.87 29.14 -8.26
N ILE A 780 -29.49 29.69 -9.42
CA ILE A 780 -29.06 31.09 -9.56
C ILE A 780 -30.21 32.05 -9.25
N GLN A 781 -31.43 31.76 -9.75
CA GLN A 781 -32.62 32.56 -9.45
C GLN A 781 -32.99 32.50 -7.96
N ASP A 782 -32.93 31.33 -7.33
CA ASP A 782 -33.17 31.15 -5.89
C ASP A 782 -32.12 31.85 -5.02
N TRP A 783 -30.88 32.00 -5.50
CA TRP A 783 -29.85 32.80 -4.85
C TRP A 783 -30.09 34.31 -5.04
N GLN A 784 -30.42 34.77 -6.25
CA GLN A 784 -30.79 36.17 -6.52
C GLN A 784 -32.02 36.63 -5.72
N ASN A 785 -33.00 35.74 -5.52
CA ASN A 785 -34.19 35.98 -4.72
C ASN A 785 -33.92 36.00 -3.20
N LYS A 786 -32.75 35.54 -2.74
CA LYS A 786 -32.30 35.53 -1.33
C LYS A 786 -31.28 36.66 -1.08
N GLY A 787 -31.55 37.85 -1.63
CA GLY A 787 -30.75 39.05 -1.39
C GLY A 787 -30.53 39.33 0.10
N PRO A 788 -29.42 40.00 0.45
CA PRO A 788 -28.86 39.97 1.81
C PRO A 788 -29.86 40.42 2.87
N SER A 789 -30.00 39.59 3.91
CA SER A 789 -30.81 39.88 5.09
C SER A 789 -30.42 41.22 5.68
N SER A 790 -31.31 42.21 5.62
CA SER A 790 -31.15 43.49 6.29
C SER A 790 -31.23 43.29 7.80
N ASN A 791 -30.07 43.18 8.46
CA ASN A 791 -29.97 43.10 9.92
C ASN A 791 -30.67 44.30 10.57
N ASN A 792 -31.56 44.00 11.51
CA ASN A 792 -32.34 44.94 12.31
C ASN A 792 -32.68 44.27 13.65
#